data_AF-A0A2D5AJ96-F1
#
_entry.id   AF-A0A2D5AJ96-F1
#
_cell.length_a   1.000
_cell.length_b   1.000
_cell.length_c   1.000
_cell.angle_alpha   90.00
_cell.angle_beta   90.00
_cell.angle_gamma   90.00
#
_symmetry.space_group_name_H-M   'P 1'
#
loop_
_entity.id
_entity.type
_entity.pdbx_description
1 polymer ?
#
loop_
_entity_poly.entity_id
_entity_poly.type
_entity_poly.pdbx_seq_one_letter_code
_entity_poly.pdbx_strand_id
1 'polypeptide(L)'
;MTKIGSSKEKLSARLMVVWIFGLLISGLSPAQEEDITDPVVGYNKATAAVQAQRWDEGLAAANAIIKEHGSYGLKDYGPVFGHFYFVRGLAQLGKENYAGAVESFKTCYEKFNNKYLDGLSDEEKQGLRPNNFQNSALVQWANTEMKLEKWKEAAARYEKVLVEGKGDSAINLIYVGVNLGRCYLKAGELDKGYQYLVKPLSSESHSDGLRETIFMVMADDWTPEVEYPRVREFLNTYRSVVDQDPFIERHDRNERFEYLAQLAMSQSDPIRALAWYERMVNPNLLEPELRRRYEQLENRVVAKSLEAKKMESLAALDKEMKQLPLEYVRILNGVGSIHFILQNFSGSYVAFSQLSDIAGKQHKQRPVFLHNAVVSAAQTEQWKSAYNYGRQFLDEFPDHELKPGVARVLVEILFIREEYEDSYEVSGEVRADMEAGEKIRDIPDFVYGASAFQLGHYEEADQELSKYFNIYPNGERMELAQFFLGLSKVRLAKWVEAAEILNSYLEKYPDSTLVPTALYQCAMAEFMIDEMDAALAKVGRVIREFPGHEVHAVSWNLKGDILATLGSEFSEVELCYLNGRDGGKQLGQPDTVAYALWQLVVQTVEIEAWDKASAHYNEFRDNHPESDYKNDVLVASLPMLVEQGRKDEGLQKLRDVVWENQGDPLSPVLAEMFGSYVEFLKDEFEPEFLFEQMNGLQDQRGATPCLMGWATVAKADALERQEVDQEKVNKEFYRLEAGFKPEEQSNYPVVRLARWKANVRNREEEAKALYQYILDNRPGSANFEYCLIDTAEIQAKSEDPAQRGEAMEKFLRVLAEVPNDELQEKSVLGMARIKTKEGDYEAAQPIWEQYLENTGWRISRPEANYRLAECFDKAGNTPDALKVYVSIYANFPGHLDWSTEAYLRTAAITKAGGEDLKALKVLQDMLKRMGHLDHPGVDKAKKIFVKWRNEYQSKTPSEAG
;
A
#
# COMPACT_ATOMS: atom_id res chain seq x y z
N MET A 1 15.60 -23.30 -32.55
CA MET A 1 16.55 -23.06 -33.67
C MET A 1 16.51 -24.14 -34.77
N THR A 2 15.42 -24.91 -34.95
CA THR A 2 15.40 -26.02 -35.92
C THR A 2 14.11 -26.01 -36.74
N LYS A 3 14.13 -25.19 -37.82
CA LYS A 3 13.30 -25.20 -39.05
C LYS A 3 13.17 -23.77 -39.62
N ILE A 4 14.26 -23.21 -40.14
CA ILE A 4 14.23 -21.93 -40.92
C ILE A 4 14.90 -22.14 -42.30
N GLY A 5 14.94 -23.39 -42.78
CA GLY A 5 15.64 -23.75 -44.02
C GLY A 5 14.95 -23.22 -45.29
N SER A 6 13.62 -23.18 -45.32
CA SER A 6 12.88 -23.08 -46.58
C SER A 6 12.87 -21.68 -47.23
N SER A 7 12.80 -20.60 -46.45
CA SER A 7 12.79 -19.22 -46.97
C SER A 7 14.20 -18.72 -47.31
N LYS A 8 15.17 -19.05 -46.44
CA LYS A 8 16.62 -18.77 -46.63
C LYS A 8 17.14 -19.41 -47.93
N GLU A 9 16.68 -20.62 -48.23
CA GLU A 9 17.02 -21.33 -49.47
C GLU A 9 16.39 -20.68 -50.72
N LYS A 10 15.10 -20.29 -50.67
CA LYS A 10 14.37 -19.68 -51.81
C LYS A 10 14.99 -18.36 -52.30
N LEU A 11 15.39 -17.46 -51.40
CA LEU A 11 16.02 -16.19 -51.78
C LEU A 11 17.46 -16.40 -52.28
N SER A 12 18.21 -17.32 -51.67
CA SER A 12 19.55 -17.69 -52.13
C SER A 12 19.53 -18.31 -53.53
N ALA A 13 18.46 -19.03 -53.88
CA ALA A 13 18.28 -19.64 -55.19
C ALA A 13 17.97 -18.59 -56.28
N ARG A 14 17.20 -17.53 -55.98
CA ARG A 14 16.86 -16.48 -56.95
C ARG A 14 18.06 -15.64 -57.42
N LEU A 15 19.05 -15.41 -56.55
CA LEU A 15 20.28 -14.65 -56.87
C LEU A 15 21.36 -15.46 -57.62
N MET A 16 21.26 -16.79 -57.62
CA MET A 16 22.32 -17.68 -58.13
C MET A 16 21.98 -18.36 -59.46
N VAL A 17 20.71 -18.43 -59.86
CA VAL A 17 20.31 -19.14 -61.09
C VAL A 17 20.10 -18.14 -62.23
N VAL A 18 21.19 -17.76 -62.90
CA VAL A 18 21.11 -17.17 -64.24
C VAL A 18 20.81 -18.30 -65.22
N TRP A 19 19.57 -18.38 -65.71
CA TRP A 19 19.21 -19.25 -66.81
C TRP A 19 19.85 -18.73 -68.12
N ILE A 20 20.95 -19.34 -68.55
CA ILE A 20 21.52 -19.12 -69.89
C ILE A 20 21.18 -20.33 -70.75
N PHE A 21 20.02 -20.35 -71.41
CA PHE A 21 19.81 -21.17 -72.61
C PHE A 21 18.78 -20.52 -73.53
N GLY A 22 19.28 -19.67 -74.43
CA GLY A 22 18.54 -19.18 -75.59
C GLY A 22 18.93 -19.96 -76.84
N LEU A 23 17.94 -20.63 -77.42
CA LEU A 23 17.81 -21.10 -78.83
C LEU A 23 18.87 -22.06 -79.40
N LEU A 24 18.47 -23.33 -79.55
CA LEU A 24 18.48 -24.07 -80.84
C LEU A 24 17.80 -25.44 -80.65
N ILE A 25 16.52 -25.54 -80.99
CA ILE A 25 15.85 -26.83 -81.23
C ILE A 25 15.41 -26.82 -82.69
N SER A 26 16.00 -27.67 -83.52
CA SER A 26 15.38 -28.13 -84.75
C SER A 26 15.76 -29.59 -85.01
N GLY A 27 14.76 -30.47 -84.88
CA GLY A 27 14.77 -31.84 -85.40
C GLY A 27 15.19 -32.93 -84.42
N LEU A 28 14.23 -33.49 -83.66
CA LEU A 28 14.36 -34.84 -83.08
C LEU A 28 13.90 -35.87 -84.12
N SER A 29 14.78 -36.80 -84.48
CA SER A 29 14.44 -38.08 -85.13
C SER A 29 14.88 -39.23 -84.21
N PRO A 30 14.21 -40.40 -84.23
CA PRO A 30 14.41 -41.41 -83.19
C PRO A 30 15.58 -42.35 -83.50
N ALA A 31 16.39 -42.61 -82.46
CA ALA A 31 17.17 -43.81 -82.17
C ALA A 31 18.05 -44.41 -83.30
N GLN A 32 19.30 -43.94 -83.36
CA GLN A 32 20.47 -44.77 -83.64
C GLN A 32 21.41 -44.69 -82.41
N GLU A 33 22.25 -45.70 -82.17
CA GLU A 33 23.34 -45.62 -81.17
C GLU A 33 24.29 -44.51 -81.59
N GLU A 34 24.01 -43.30 -81.12
CA GLU A 34 24.84 -42.13 -81.33
C GLU A 34 26.09 -42.23 -80.47
N ASP A 35 27.25 -42.15 -81.10
CA ASP A 35 28.54 -42.16 -80.42
C ASP A 35 28.65 -40.93 -79.50
N ILE A 36 28.54 -41.16 -78.19
CA ILE A 36 28.56 -40.09 -77.18
C ILE A 36 29.93 -39.42 -77.08
N THR A 37 30.96 -40.00 -77.69
CA THR A 37 32.30 -39.42 -77.70
C THR A 37 32.50 -38.47 -78.87
N ASP A 38 31.62 -38.48 -79.89
CA ASP A 38 31.55 -37.39 -80.87
C ASP A 38 31.28 -36.05 -80.14
N PRO A 39 32.15 -35.03 -80.31
CA PRO A 39 32.03 -33.78 -79.55
C PRO A 39 30.69 -33.05 -79.73
N VAL A 40 30.06 -33.11 -80.91
CA VAL A 40 28.80 -32.38 -81.16
C VAL A 40 27.63 -33.12 -80.55
N VAL A 41 27.53 -34.43 -80.80
CA VAL A 41 26.51 -35.32 -80.24
C VAL A 41 26.58 -35.32 -78.72
N GLY A 42 27.78 -35.54 -78.18
CA GLY A 42 28.01 -35.60 -76.75
C GLY A 42 27.72 -34.27 -76.04
N TYR A 43 28.05 -33.12 -76.66
CA TYR A 43 27.71 -31.80 -76.11
C TYR A 43 26.20 -31.60 -76.00
N ASN A 44 25.45 -31.93 -77.07
CA ASN A 44 24.00 -31.78 -77.11
C ASN A 44 23.32 -32.66 -76.05
N LYS A 45 23.78 -33.90 -75.90
CA LYS A 45 23.27 -34.84 -74.91
C LYS A 45 23.58 -34.40 -73.47
N ALA A 46 24.82 -33.97 -73.21
CA ALA A 46 25.21 -33.46 -71.89
C ALA A 46 24.37 -32.23 -71.51
N THR A 47 24.19 -31.30 -72.45
CA THR A 47 23.42 -30.07 -72.25
C THR A 47 21.94 -30.35 -72.02
N ALA A 48 21.32 -31.21 -72.84
CA ALA A 48 19.91 -31.57 -72.69
C ALA A 48 19.62 -32.29 -71.35
N ALA A 49 20.55 -33.13 -70.88
CA ALA A 49 20.45 -33.78 -69.59
C ALA A 49 20.54 -32.78 -68.42
N VAL A 50 21.50 -31.85 -68.46
CA VAL A 50 21.65 -30.77 -67.46
C VAL A 50 20.42 -29.86 -67.45
N GLN A 51 19.87 -29.48 -68.61
CA GLN A 51 18.63 -28.70 -68.70
C GLN A 51 17.42 -29.42 -68.09
N ALA A 52 17.35 -30.75 -68.25
CA ALA A 52 16.31 -31.58 -67.67
C ALA A 52 16.58 -31.96 -66.20
N GLN A 53 17.59 -31.38 -65.54
CA GLN A 53 18.03 -31.69 -64.18
C GLN A 53 18.43 -33.16 -63.97
N ARG A 54 18.77 -33.87 -65.05
CA ARG A 54 19.30 -35.24 -65.03
C ARG A 54 20.82 -35.17 -64.89
N TRP A 55 21.27 -34.80 -63.70
CA TRP A 55 22.66 -34.43 -63.45
C TRP A 55 23.66 -35.57 -63.70
N ASP A 56 23.30 -36.80 -63.36
CA ASP A 56 24.15 -37.98 -63.57
C ASP A 56 24.39 -38.27 -65.06
N GLU A 57 23.33 -38.21 -65.87
CA GLU A 57 23.41 -38.40 -67.31
C GLU A 57 24.26 -37.29 -67.97
N GLY A 58 24.04 -36.04 -67.56
CA GLY A 58 24.81 -34.89 -68.07
C GLY A 58 26.29 -34.96 -67.70
N LEU A 59 26.59 -35.35 -66.47
CA LEU A 59 27.95 -35.52 -65.97
C LEU A 59 28.68 -36.68 -66.68
N ALA A 60 28.01 -37.81 -66.89
CA ALA A 60 28.58 -38.96 -67.58
C ALA A 60 28.93 -38.62 -69.04
N ALA A 61 28.02 -37.94 -69.75
CA ALA A 61 28.23 -37.52 -71.13
C ALA A 61 29.42 -36.55 -71.27
N ALA A 62 29.50 -35.51 -70.43
CA ALA A 62 30.62 -34.58 -70.46
C ALA A 62 31.97 -35.25 -70.13
N ASN A 63 31.99 -36.19 -69.18
CA ASN A 63 33.20 -36.92 -68.80
C ASN A 63 33.71 -37.85 -69.91
N ALA A 64 32.81 -38.49 -70.68
CA ALA A 64 33.19 -39.36 -71.78
C ALA A 64 34.00 -38.60 -72.85
N ILE A 65 33.51 -37.43 -73.26
CA ILE A 65 34.15 -36.58 -74.28
C ILE A 65 35.47 -36.00 -73.77
N ILE A 66 35.49 -35.52 -72.52
CA ILE A 66 36.71 -35.00 -71.89
C ILE A 66 37.78 -36.09 -71.79
N LYS A 67 37.40 -37.34 -71.52
CA LYS A 67 38.34 -38.47 -71.43
C LYS A 67 38.97 -38.79 -72.78
N GLU A 68 38.20 -38.73 -73.87
CA GLU A 68 38.68 -39.08 -75.21
C GLU A 68 39.48 -37.96 -75.88
N HIS A 69 38.96 -36.73 -75.83
CA HIS A 69 39.53 -35.61 -76.59
C HIS A 69 40.28 -34.58 -75.71
N GLY A 70 40.19 -34.66 -74.38
CA GLY A 70 40.63 -33.59 -73.49
C GLY A 70 42.14 -33.31 -73.45
N SER A 71 43.00 -34.25 -73.85
CA SER A 71 44.46 -34.05 -73.91
C SER A 71 44.88 -33.16 -75.10
N TYR A 72 44.14 -33.19 -76.20
CA TYR A 72 44.39 -32.40 -77.41
C TYR A 72 43.31 -31.36 -77.69
N GLY A 73 42.26 -31.30 -76.85
CA GLY A 73 41.06 -30.47 -77.07
C GLY A 73 41.31 -29.00 -77.40
N LEU A 74 42.27 -28.37 -76.74
CA LEU A 74 42.63 -26.96 -77.01
C LEU A 74 43.35 -26.80 -78.36
N LYS A 75 44.17 -27.77 -78.75
CA LYS A 75 44.93 -27.75 -80.01
C LYS A 75 44.02 -28.05 -81.21
N ASP A 76 43.15 -29.03 -81.07
CA ASP A 76 42.38 -29.59 -82.20
C ASP A 76 41.05 -28.86 -82.44
N TYR A 77 40.45 -28.29 -81.39
CA TYR A 77 39.14 -27.61 -81.48
C TYR A 77 39.21 -26.13 -81.07
N GLY A 78 40.28 -25.74 -80.37
CA GLY A 78 40.43 -24.40 -79.83
C GLY A 78 39.71 -24.21 -78.50
N PRO A 79 39.59 -22.96 -78.02
CA PRO A 79 38.95 -22.65 -76.74
C PRO A 79 37.52 -23.20 -76.59
N VAL A 80 36.76 -23.39 -77.67
CA VAL A 80 35.38 -23.95 -77.62
C VAL A 80 35.28 -25.27 -76.86
N PHE A 81 36.35 -26.08 -76.80
CA PHE A 81 36.36 -27.32 -76.03
C PHE A 81 36.11 -27.10 -74.51
N GLY A 82 36.30 -25.86 -74.02
CA GLY A 82 35.89 -25.45 -72.68
C GLY A 82 34.40 -25.63 -72.39
N HIS A 83 33.54 -25.72 -73.41
CA HIS A 83 32.09 -25.96 -73.27
C HIS A 83 31.78 -27.24 -72.48
N PHE A 84 32.55 -28.31 -72.69
CA PHE A 84 32.36 -29.57 -71.94
C PHE A 84 32.67 -29.40 -70.46
N TYR A 85 33.70 -28.63 -70.14
CA TYR A 85 34.06 -28.30 -68.75
C TYR A 85 33.01 -27.40 -68.10
N PHE A 86 32.39 -26.49 -68.85
CA PHE A 86 31.28 -25.68 -68.37
C PHE A 86 30.05 -26.54 -68.02
N VAL A 87 29.61 -27.40 -68.95
CA VAL A 87 28.48 -28.32 -68.73
C VAL A 87 28.77 -29.31 -67.60
N ARG A 88 30.00 -29.84 -67.52
CA ARG A 88 30.46 -30.68 -66.42
C ARG A 88 30.36 -29.95 -65.08
N GLY A 89 30.78 -28.68 -65.04
CA GLY A 89 30.69 -27.83 -63.85
C GLY A 89 29.23 -27.63 -63.42
N LEU A 90 28.32 -27.34 -64.35
CA LEU A 90 26.89 -27.21 -64.05
C LEU A 90 26.27 -28.50 -63.49
N ALA A 91 26.61 -29.66 -64.08
CA ALA A 91 26.14 -30.95 -63.59
C ALA A 91 26.68 -31.26 -62.18
N GLN A 92 27.96 -30.96 -61.92
CA GLN A 92 28.57 -31.12 -60.60
C GLN A 92 27.93 -30.18 -59.57
N LEU A 93 27.64 -28.94 -59.95
CA LEU A 93 26.96 -27.96 -59.11
C LEU A 93 25.54 -28.43 -58.74
N GLY A 94 24.77 -28.95 -59.70
CA GLY A 94 23.43 -29.51 -59.46
C GLY A 94 23.42 -30.75 -58.56
N LYS A 95 24.55 -31.46 -58.47
CA LYS A 95 24.78 -32.56 -57.52
C LYS A 95 25.40 -32.14 -56.19
N GLU A 96 25.51 -30.83 -55.95
CA GLU A 96 26.16 -30.26 -54.77
C GLU A 96 27.65 -30.65 -54.62
N ASN A 97 28.30 -31.12 -55.70
CA ASN A 97 29.73 -31.33 -55.74
C ASN A 97 30.46 -30.01 -56.06
N TYR A 98 30.45 -29.11 -55.09
CA TYR A 98 30.97 -27.75 -55.26
C TYR A 98 32.47 -27.70 -55.58
N ALA A 99 33.29 -28.55 -54.95
CA ALA A 99 34.73 -28.58 -55.21
C ALA A 99 35.04 -29.05 -56.65
N GLY A 100 34.34 -30.08 -57.13
CA GLY A 100 34.45 -30.55 -58.52
C GLY A 100 33.97 -29.50 -59.52
N ALA A 101 32.87 -28.83 -59.21
CA ALA A 101 32.31 -27.75 -60.04
C ALA A 101 33.28 -26.58 -60.18
N VAL A 102 33.92 -26.13 -59.07
CA VAL A 102 34.97 -25.09 -59.10
C VAL A 102 36.09 -25.48 -60.05
N GLU A 103 36.62 -26.70 -59.95
CA GLU A 103 37.73 -27.14 -60.81
C GLU A 103 37.32 -27.17 -62.29
N SER A 104 36.09 -27.60 -62.58
CA SER A 104 35.56 -27.60 -63.94
C SER A 104 35.36 -26.20 -64.51
N PHE A 105 34.78 -25.27 -63.75
CA PHE A 105 34.61 -23.89 -64.19
C PHE A 105 35.95 -23.15 -64.33
N LYS A 106 36.87 -23.36 -63.37
CA LYS A 106 38.24 -22.86 -63.44
C LYS A 106 38.95 -23.39 -64.69
N THR A 107 38.84 -24.68 -64.98
CA THR A 107 39.44 -25.27 -66.19
C THR A 107 38.84 -24.66 -67.46
N CYS A 108 37.51 -24.50 -67.52
CA CYS A 108 36.85 -23.83 -68.64
C CYS A 108 37.38 -22.41 -68.87
N TYR A 109 37.58 -21.65 -67.79
CA TYR A 109 37.99 -20.25 -67.87
C TYR A 109 39.51 -20.05 -68.10
N GLU A 110 40.36 -20.75 -67.35
CA GLU A 110 41.82 -20.55 -67.39
C GLU A 110 42.48 -21.33 -68.54
N LYS A 111 42.16 -22.62 -68.68
CA LYS A 111 42.79 -23.50 -69.69
C LYS A 111 42.23 -23.26 -71.09
N PHE A 112 40.93 -23.01 -71.20
CA PHE A 112 40.25 -22.77 -72.47
C PHE A 112 39.90 -21.30 -72.67
N ASN A 113 40.93 -20.45 -72.55
CA ASN A 113 40.84 -19.00 -72.66
C ASN A 113 40.92 -18.53 -74.12
N ASN A 114 40.05 -17.60 -74.52
CA ASN A 114 39.98 -17.04 -75.86
C ASN A 114 41.24 -16.28 -76.29
N LYS A 115 42.04 -15.77 -75.35
CA LYS A 115 43.35 -15.15 -75.64
C LYS A 115 44.33 -16.10 -76.32
N TYR A 116 44.09 -17.41 -76.24
CA TYR A 116 44.83 -18.40 -77.02
C TYR A 116 44.79 -18.09 -78.53
N LEU A 117 43.67 -17.55 -79.03
CA LEU A 117 43.51 -17.19 -80.45
C LEU A 117 44.29 -15.93 -80.84
N ASP A 118 44.58 -15.02 -79.91
CA ASP A 118 45.26 -13.75 -80.20
C ASP A 118 46.71 -13.95 -80.69
N GLY A 119 47.34 -15.07 -80.31
CA GLY A 119 48.73 -15.40 -80.64
C GLY A 119 48.93 -16.22 -81.91
N LEU A 120 47.87 -16.53 -82.66
CA LEU A 120 47.88 -17.43 -83.82
C LEU A 120 47.74 -16.67 -85.15
N SER A 121 48.33 -17.19 -86.22
CA SER A 121 48.09 -16.73 -87.60
C SER A 121 46.67 -17.05 -88.07
N ASP A 122 46.21 -16.40 -89.14
CA ASP A 122 44.86 -16.65 -89.69
C ASP A 122 44.71 -18.09 -90.22
N GLU A 123 45.80 -18.72 -90.66
CA GLU A 123 45.85 -20.13 -91.08
C GLU A 123 45.75 -21.08 -89.87
N GLU A 124 46.43 -20.75 -88.76
CA GLU A 124 46.38 -21.52 -87.52
C GLU A 124 45.02 -21.42 -86.80
N LYS A 125 44.26 -20.34 -87.04
CA LYS A 125 42.89 -20.17 -86.55
C LYS A 125 41.86 -21.01 -87.31
N GLN A 126 42.21 -21.55 -88.48
CA GLN A 126 41.26 -22.25 -89.33
C GLN A 126 40.76 -23.54 -88.64
N GLY A 127 39.46 -23.58 -88.34
CA GLY A 127 38.82 -24.71 -87.63
C GLY A 127 38.69 -24.53 -86.12
N LEU A 128 39.42 -23.59 -85.51
CA LEU A 128 39.29 -23.25 -84.10
C LEU A 128 38.08 -22.34 -83.87
N ARG A 129 37.46 -22.44 -82.68
CA ARG A 129 36.33 -21.60 -82.27
C ARG A 129 36.53 -21.05 -80.86
N PRO A 130 36.01 -19.85 -80.55
CA PRO A 130 36.10 -19.27 -79.22
C PRO A 130 35.19 -20.01 -78.21
N ASN A 131 35.61 -19.97 -76.95
CA ASN A 131 34.84 -20.35 -75.78
C ASN A 131 33.81 -19.26 -75.44
N ASN A 132 32.58 -19.45 -75.91
CA ASN A 132 31.45 -18.57 -75.56
C ASN A 132 31.03 -18.64 -74.08
N PHE A 133 31.50 -19.63 -73.31
CA PHE A 133 31.19 -19.76 -71.88
C PHE A 133 32.31 -19.29 -70.97
N GLN A 134 33.39 -18.70 -71.48
CA GLN A 134 34.51 -18.27 -70.64
C GLN A 134 34.05 -17.38 -69.47
N ASN A 135 33.39 -16.26 -69.76
CA ASN A 135 32.91 -15.34 -68.72
C ASN A 135 31.79 -15.96 -67.87
N SER A 136 30.93 -16.79 -68.47
CA SER A 136 29.88 -17.51 -67.75
C SER A 136 30.46 -18.52 -66.75
N ALA A 137 31.55 -19.19 -67.10
CA ALA A 137 32.29 -20.09 -66.23
C ALA A 137 32.93 -19.32 -65.07
N LEU A 138 33.47 -18.13 -65.30
CA LEU A 138 34.00 -17.27 -64.23
C LEU A 138 32.90 -16.85 -63.23
N VAL A 139 31.70 -16.52 -63.71
CA VAL A 139 30.54 -16.22 -62.85
C VAL A 139 30.12 -17.45 -62.04
N GLN A 140 29.99 -18.62 -62.69
CA GLN A 140 29.57 -19.84 -61.99
C GLN A 140 30.64 -20.37 -61.03
N TRP A 141 31.92 -20.12 -61.32
CA TRP A 141 33.01 -20.34 -60.38
C TRP A 141 32.80 -19.49 -59.11
N ALA A 142 32.61 -18.18 -59.26
CA ALA A 142 32.36 -17.29 -58.12
C ALA A 142 31.10 -17.69 -57.33
N ASN A 143 30.00 -18.02 -58.01
CA ASN A 143 28.77 -18.52 -57.38
C ASN A 143 29.03 -19.80 -56.55
N THR A 144 29.85 -20.71 -57.08
CA THR A 144 30.18 -21.97 -56.41
C THR A 144 31.10 -21.74 -55.20
N GLU A 145 32.02 -20.77 -55.28
CA GLU A 145 32.83 -20.35 -54.14
C GLU A 145 31.99 -19.73 -53.02
N MET A 146 30.92 -18.99 -53.34
CA MET A 146 29.95 -18.54 -52.33
C MET A 146 29.26 -19.72 -51.62
N LYS A 147 28.92 -20.81 -52.35
CA LYS A 147 28.35 -22.03 -51.73
C LYS A 147 29.34 -22.73 -50.80
N LEU A 148 30.63 -22.56 -51.04
CA LEU A 148 31.71 -23.03 -50.18
C LEU A 148 32.09 -22.02 -49.07
N GLU A 149 31.36 -20.92 -48.94
CA GLU A 149 31.64 -19.82 -48.01
C GLU A 149 33.03 -19.17 -48.20
N LYS A 150 33.60 -19.28 -49.40
CA LYS A 150 34.88 -18.67 -49.78
C LYS A 150 34.67 -17.25 -50.29
N TRP A 151 34.24 -16.37 -49.40
CA TRP A 151 33.72 -15.03 -49.75
C TRP A 151 34.78 -14.12 -50.38
N LYS A 152 36.02 -14.14 -49.88
CA LYS A 152 37.12 -13.31 -50.43
C LYS A 152 37.53 -13.79 -51.81
N GLU A 153 37.58 -15.10 -52.01
CA GLU A 153 37.89 -15.71 -53.28
C GLU A 153 36.81 -15.38 -54.30
N ALA A 154 35.54 -15.60 -53.96
CA ALA A 154 34.40 -15.28 -54.80
C ALA A 154 34.37 -13.79 -55.18
N ALA A 155 34.64 -12.89 -54.22
CA ALA A 155 34.73 -11.45 -54.48
C ALA A 155 35.78 -11.13 -55.55
N ALA A 156 36.99 -11.68 -55.43
CA ALA A 156 38.05 -11.48 -56.42
C ALA A 156 37.65 -11.97 -57.82
N ARG A 157 36.86 -13.05 -57.92
CA ARG A 157 36.37 -13.55 -59.21
C ARG A 157 35.30 -12.64 -59.78
N TYR A 158 34.35 -12.16 -58.97
CA TYR A 158 33.35 -11.20 -59.43
C TYR A 158 33.95 -9.84 -59.83
N GLU A 159 34.96 -9.33 -59.12
CA GLU A 159 35.69 -8.13 -59.57
C GLU A 159 36.29 -8.34 -60.96
N LYS A 160 36.83 -9.53 -61.21
CA LYS A 160 37.34 -9.91 -62.53
C LYS A 160 36.23 -9.98 -63.58
N VAL A 161 35.06 -10.53 -63.24
CA VAL A 161 33.86 -10.52 -64.12
C VAL A 161 33.43 -9.09 -64.45
N LEU A 162 33.45 -8.16 -63.50
CA LEU A 162 33.06 -6.77 -63.73
C LEU A 162 33.96 -6.05 -64.75
N VAL A 163 35.18 -6.54 -64.98
CA VAL A 163 36.10 -6.03 -65.99
C VAL A 163 35.96 -6.80 -67.30
N GLU A 164 36.09 -8.12 -67.26
CA GLU A 164 36.16 -8.98 -68.47
C GLU A 164 34.79 -9.26 -69.10
N GLY A 165 33.71 -9.16 -68.34
CA GLY A 165 32.34 -9.32 -68.82
C GLY A 165 31.74 -8.06 -69.44
N LYS A 166 32.47 -6.93 -69.50
CA LYS A 166 31.96 -5.70 -70.13
C LYS A 166 31.77 -5.92 -71.63
N GLY A 167 30.54 -5.71 -72.10
CA GLY A 167 30.17 -5.93 -73.51
C GLY A 167 29.75 -7.36 -73.83
N ASP A 168 29.79 -8.27 -72.85
CA ASP A 168 29.26 -9.63 -73.00
C ASP A 168 27.78 -9.67 -72.62
N SER A 169 26.90 -9.79 -73.63
CA SER A 169 25.45 -9.82 -73.43
C SER A 169 24.95 -11.01 -72.61
N ALA A 170 25.75 -12.06 -72.43
CA ALA A 170 25.38 -13.22 -71.62
C ALA A 170 25.60 -12.97 -70.10
N ILE A 171 26.31 -11.90 -69.72
CA ILE A 171 26.65 -11.60 -68.33
C ILE A 171 25.78 -10.47 -67.80
N ASN A 172 24.99 -10.80 -66.77
CA ASN A 172 24.24 -9.78 -66.05
C ASN A 172 25.11 -9.12 -64.98
N LEU A 173 25.77 -8.01 -65.35
CA LEU A 173 26.69 -7.28 -64.48
C LEU A 173 26.01 -6.70 -63.22
N ILE A 174 24.70 -6.50 -63.22
CA ILE A 174 23.96 -6.04 -62.04
C ILE A 174 23.92 -7.14 -60.97
N TYR A 175 23.55 -8.36 -61.34
CA TYR A 175 23.53 -9.51 -60.42
C TYR A 175 24.96 -9.88 -59.95
N VAL A 176 25.95 -9.74 -60.82
CA VAL A 176 27.37 -9.86 -60.45
C VAL A 176 27.74 -8.83 -59.39
N GLY A 177 27.34 -7.56 -59.57
CA GLY A 177 27.56 -6.50 -58.59
C GLY A 177 26.87 -6.76 -57.26
N VAL A 178 25.65 -7.29 -57.27
CA VAL A 178 24.90 -7.65 -56.05
C VAL A 178 25.59 -8.80 -55.30
N ASN A 179 25.97 -9.88 -56.00
CA ASN A 179 26.66 -11.01 -55.39
C ASN A 179 28.06 -10.62 -54.88
N LEU A 180 28.77 -9.75 -55.60
CA LEU A 180 30.02 -9.14 -55.12
C LEU A 180 29.80 -8.33 -53.84
N GLY A 181 28.78 -7.47 -53.81
CA GLY A 181 28.41 -6.71 -52.62
C GLY A 181 28.15 -7.62 -51.42
N ARG A 182 27.39 -8.71 -51.63
CA ARG A 182 27.17 -9.73 -50.60
C ARG A 182 28.45 -10.44 -50.13
N CYS A 183 29.35 -10.77 -51.06
CA CYS A 183 30.67 -11.34 -50.71
C CYS A 183 31.46 -10.38 -49.83
N TYR A 184 31.43 -9.07 -50.11
CA TYR A 184 32.08 -8.08 -49.24
C TYR A 184 31.48 -8.02 -47.86
N LEU A 185 30.15 -8.03 -47.74
CA LEU A 185 29.48 -8.09 -46.44
C LEU A 185 29.95 -9.32 -45.64
N LYS A 186 29.89 -10.50 -46.26
CA LYS A 186 30.31 -11.76 -45.62
C LYS A 186 31.82 -11.87 -45.35
N ALA A 187 32.64 -11.11 -46.07
CA ALA A 187 34.09 -11.02 -45.83
C ALA A 187 34.46 -9.97 -44.76
N GLY A 188 33.50 -9.21 -44.23
CA GLY A 188 33.71 -8.15 -43.24
C GLY A 188 34.01 -6.77 -43.83
N GLU A 189 33.99 -6.61 -45.16
CA GLU A 189 34.19 -5.32 -45.84
C GLU A 189 32.85 -4.58 -46.00
N LEU A 190 32.22 -4.24 -44.87
CA LEU A 190 30.82 -3.80 -44.79
C LEU A 190 30.48 -2.56 -45.65
N ASP A 191 31.31 -1.52 -45.63
CA ASP A 191 31.05 -0.29 -46.40
C ASP A 191 31.20 -0.53 -47.91
N LYS A 192 32.16 -1.37 -48.30
CA LYS A 192 32.36 -1.75 -49.71
C LYS A 192 31.15 -2.54 -50.19
N GLY A 193 30.69 -3.52 -49.40
CA GLY A 193 29.48 -4.29 -49.70
C GLY A 193 28.23 -3.42 -49.80
N TYR A 194 28.05 -2.49 -48.85
CA TYR A 194 26.95 -1.53 -48.84
C TYR A 194 26.89 -0.70 -50.12
N GLN A 195 28.03 -0.13 -50.58
CA GLN A 195 28.07 0.68 -51.79
C GLN A 195 27.66 -0.09 -53.06
N TYR A 196 28.06 -1.36 -53.17
CA TYR A 196 27.70 -2.23 -54.29
C TYR A 196 26.21 -2.58 -54.30
N LEU A 197 25.58 -2.70 -53.14
CA LEU A 197 24.17 -3.08 -52.99
C LEU A 197 23.22 -1.88 -53.06
N VAL A 198 23.58 -0.74 -52.46
CA VAL A 198 22.70 0.42 -52.40
C VAL A 198 22.47 1.04 -53.77
N LYS A 199 23.50 1.12 -54.61
CA LYS A 199 23.36 1.72 -55.95
C LYS A 199 22.23 1.08 -56.79
N PRO A 200 22.15 -0.26 -56.95
CA PRO A 200 21.01 -0.89 -57.62
C PRO A 200 19.71 -0.83 -56.80
N LEU A 201 19.77 -0.84 -55.46
CA LEU A 201 18.57 -0.72 -54.61
C LEU A 201 17.85 0.62 -54.77
N SER A 202 18.60 1.73 -54.84
CA SER A 202 18.06 3.10 -54.97
C SER A 202 17.53 3.43 -56.37
N SER A 203 17.77 2.58 -57.36
CA SER A 203 17.47 2.89 -58.76
C SER A 203 16.12 2.31 -59.17
N GLU A 204 15.12 3.19 -59.34
CA GLU A 204 13.74 2.86 -59.72
C GLU A 204 13.61 2.22 -61.12
N SER A 205 14.66 2.29 -61.95
CA SER A 205 14.69 1.58 -63.24
C SER A 205 14.88 0.07 -63.10
N HIS A 206 15.25 -0.43 -61.91
CA HIS A 206 15.36 -1.86 -61.65
C HIS A 206 14.01 -2.43 -61.19
N SER A 207 13.76 -3.69 -61.55
CA SER A 207 12.54 -4.40 -61.13
C SER A 207 12.40 -4.47 -59.61
N ASP A 208 11.19 -4.36 -59.09
CA ASP A 208 10.89 -4.43 -57.66
C ASP A 208 11.42 -5.72 -57.02
N GLY A 209 11.27 -6.87 -57.68
CA GLY A 209 11.80 -8.14 -57.17
C GLY A 209 13.34 -8.17 -57.00
N LEU A 210 14.10 -7.41 -57.80
CA LEU A 210 15.54 -7.27 -57.61
C LEU A 210 15.84 -6.35 -56.41
N ARG A 211 15.12 -5.23 -56.31
CA ARG A 211 15.27 -4.28 -55.20
C ARG A 211 14.90 -4.92 -53.87
N GLU A 212 13.82 -5.68 -53.82
CA GLU A 212 13.41 -6.50 -52.67
C GLU A 212 14.50 -7.50 -52.29
N THR A 213 15.02 -8.23 -53.28
CA THR A 213 16.10 -9.21 -53.05
C THR A 213 17.34 -8.55 -52.43
N ILE A 214 17.73 -7.37 -52.94
CA ILE A 214 18.84 -6.60 -52.38
C ILE A 214 18.52 -6.12 -50.96
N PHE A 215 17.31 -5.62 -50.72
CA PHE A 215 16.86 -5.20 -49.39
C PHE A 215 16.98 -6.34 -48.39
N MET A 216 16.53 -7.55 -48.75
CA MET A 216 16.63 -8.72 -47.88
C MET A 216 18.07 -9.18 -47.66
N VAL A 217 18.96 -9.08 -48.66
CA VAL A 217 20.40 -9.32 -48.47
C VAL A 217 20.97 -8.32 -47.47
N MET A 218 20.62 -7.04 -47.57
CA MET A 218 21.08 -6.02 -46.63
C MET A 218 20.52 -6.25 -45.23
N ALA A 219 19.23 -6.57 -45.11
CA ALA A 219 18.59 -6.93 -43.85
C ALA A 219 19.33 -8.09 -43.16
N ASP A 220 19.71 -9.11 -43.93
CA ASP A 220 20.32 -10.33 -43.42
C ASP A 220 21.81 -10.21 -43.08
N ASP A 221 22.57 -9.55 -43.94
CA ASP A 221 24.03 -9.66 -43.96
C ASP A 221 24.73 -8.33 -43.61
N TRP A 222 24.01 -7.20 -43.63
CA TRP A 222 24.57 -5.88 -43.29
C TRP A 222 24.00 -5.34 -41.98
N THR A 223 22.68 -5.33 -41.81
CA THR A 223 22.06 -4.70 -40.62
C THR A 223 22.45 -5.32 -39.27
N PRO A 224 22.79 -6.62 -39.14
CA PRO A 224 23.28 -7.16 -37.87
C PRO A 224 24.69 -6.67 -37.51
N GLU A 225 25.49 -6.29 -38.50
CA GLU A 225 26.93 -6.01 -38.38
C GLU A 225 27.26 -4.51 -38.25
N VAL A 226 26.25 -3.63 -38.34
CA VAL A 226 26.44 -2.17 -38.25
C VAL A 226 25.64 -1.55 -37.11
N GLU A 227 26.06 -0.33 -36.72
CA GLU A 227 25.39 0.45 -35.68
C GLU A 227 23.95 0.84 -36.08
N TYR A 228 23.04 0.79 -35.11
CA TYR A 228 21.61 0.98 -35.34
C TYR A 228 21.23 2.30 -36.04
N PRO A 229 21.88 3.47 -35.81
CA PRO A 229 21.54 4.69 -36.55
C PRO A 229 21.64 4.53 -38.07
N ARG A 230 22.62 3.78 -38.56
CA ARG A 230 22.78 3.46 -40.00
C ARG A 230 21.69 2.50 -40.47
N VAL A 231 21.33 1.52 -39.64
CA VAL A 231 20.22 0.59 -39.91
C VAL A 231 18.90 1.34 -40.01
N ARG A 232 18.61 2.24 -39.06
CA ARG A 232 17.40 3.06 -39.03
C ARG A 232 17.28 3.93 -40.27
N GLU A 233 18.36 4.60 -40.68
CA GLU A 233 18.39 5.37 -41.92
C GLU A 233 18.07 4.48 -43.12
N PHE A 234 18.76 3.34 -43.26
CA PHE A 234 18.49 2.37 -44.32
C PHE A 234 17.02 1.91 -44.34
N LEU A 235 16.47 1.50 -43.20
CA LEU A 235 15.08 1.07 -43.09
C LEU A 235 14.12 2.18 -43.51
N ASN A 236 14.32 3.41 -43.02
CA ASN A 236 13.45 4.53 -43.34
C ASN A 236 13.52 4.92 -44.82
N THR A 237 14.71 4.93 -45.41
CA THR A 237 14.93 5.28 -46.82
C THR A 237 14.30 4.25 -47.76
N TYR A 238 14.43 2.95 -47.45
CA TYR A 238 14.02 1.87 -48.35
C TYR A 238 12.77 1.11 -47.91
N ARG A 239 12.03 1.62 -46.92
CA ARG A 239 10.81 0.96 -46.44
C ARG A 239 9.79 0.68 -47.54
N SER A 240 9.64 1.58 -48.53
CA SER A 240 8.69 1.41 -49.62
C SER A 240 8.98 0.19 -50.49
N VAL A 241 10.22 -0.30 -50.51
CA VAL A 241 10.63 -1.49 -51.28
C VAL A 241 9.94 -2.75 -50.76
N VAL A 242 9.51 -2.78 -49.50
CA VAL A 242 8.89 -3.96 -48.90
C VAL A 242 7.57 -3.69 -48.20
N ASP A 243 7.27 -2.44 -47.85
CA ASP A 243 6.03 -2.10 -47.16
C ASP A 243 4.83 -1.97 -48.13
N GLN A 244 5.09 -1.82 -49.44
CA GLN A 244 4.07 -1.59 -50.48
C GLN A 244 3.61 -2.86 -51.20
N ASP A 245 4.26 -4.00 -50.97
CA ASP A 245 3.91 -5.25 -51.65
C ASP A 245 2.52 -5.77 -51.25
N PRO A 246 1.91 -6.64 -52.07
CA PRO A 246 0.69 -7.36 -51.70
C PRO A 246 0.81 -7.98 -50.31
N PHE A 247 -0.32 -7.98 -49.60
CA PHE A 247 -0.36 -8.34 -48.18
C PHE A 247 0.23 -9.73 -47.87
N ILE A 248 0.01 -10.70 -48.76
CA ILE A 248 0.55 -12.07 -48.62
C ILE A 248 2.09 -12.05 -48.69
N GLU A 249 2.68 -11.30 -49.60
CA GLU A 249 4.15 -11.22 -49.74
C GLU A 249 4.80 -10.51 -48.55
N ARG A 250 4.11 -9.53 -47.97
CA ARG A 250 4.50 -8.95 -46.68
C ARG A 250 4.45 -9.98 -45.55
N HIS A 251 3.38 -10.75 -45.46
CA HIS A 251 3.23 -11.79 -44.45
C HIS A 251 4.32 -12.87 -44.55
N ASP A 252 4.65 -13.32 -45.75
CA ASP A 252 5.70 -14.33 -46.00
C ASP A 252 7.10 -13.91 -45.46
N ARG A 253 7.30 -12.62 -45.18
CA ARG A 253 8.54 -12.07 -44.61
C ARG A 253 8.54 -11.95 -43.08
N ASN A 254 7.39 -12.07 -42.42
CA ASN A 254 7.26 -11.93 -40.97
C ASN A 254 8.23 -12.84 -40.22
N GLU A 255 8.31 -14.13 -40.59
CA GLU A 255 9.24 -15.08 -39.95
C GLU A 255 10.70 -14.61 -40.01
N ARG A 256 11.08 -13.95 -41.11
CA ARG A 256 12.45 -13.46 -41.30
C ARG A 256 12.72 -12.22 -40.45
N PHE A 257 11.78 -11.28 -40.42
CA PHE A 257 11.88 -10.11 -39.54
C PHE A 257 11.85 -10.53 -38.06
N GLU A 258 11.14 -11.61 -37.71
CA GLU A 258 11.05 -12.11 -36.34
C GLU A 258 12.39 -12.67 -35.90
N TYR A 259 13.05 -13.42 -36.78
CA TYR A 259 14.43 -13.85 -36.57
C TYR A 259 15.38 -12.66 -36.35
N LEU A 260 15.30 -11.60 -37.17
CA LEU A 260 16.16 -10.43 -37.02
C LEU A 260 15.88 -9.66 -35.72
N ALA A 261 14.62 -9.58 -35.32
CA ALA A 261 14.24 -8.97 -34.06
C ALA A 261 14.77 -9.78 -32.85
N GLN A 262 14.61 -11.10 -32.88
CA GLN A 262 15.15 -12.00 -31.84
C GLN A 262 16.68 -11.98 -31.78
N LEU A 263 17.35 -11.89 -32.94
CA LEU A 263 18.80 -11.72 -33.02
C LEU A 263 19.24 -10.42 -32.35
N ALA A 264 18.59 -9.30 -32.67
CA ALA A 264 18.86 -8.01 -32.05
C ALA A 264 18.64 -8.07 -30.51
N MET A 265 17.59 -8.74 -30.05
CA MET A 265 17.36 -8.96 -28.61
C MET A 265 18.48 -9.79 -27.96
N SER A 266 18.99 -10.83 -28.63
CA SER A 266 20.11 -11.62 -28.13
C SER A 266 21.43 -10.83 -28.04
N GLN A 267 21.51 -9.71 -28.75
CA GLN A 267 22.62 -8.75 -28.74
C GLN A 267 22.34 -7.53 -27.82
N SER A 268 21.26 -7.57 -27.03
CA SER A 268 20.83 -6.47 -26.16
C SER A 268 20.55 -5.16 -26.90
N ASP A 269 20.04 -5.22 -28.14
CA ASP A 269 19.62 -4.05 -28.94
C ASP A 269 18.08 -4.03 -29.11
N PRO A 270 17.33 -3.60 -28.07
CA PRO A 270 15.87 -3.57 -28.11
C PRO A 270 15.32 -2.58 -29.16
N ILE A 271 16.04 -1.49 -29.45
CA ILE A 271 15.57 -0.49 -30.42
C ILE A 271 15.61 -1.08 -31.84
N ARG A 272 16.67 -1.81 -32.19
CA ARG A 272 16.73 -2.55 -33.47
C ARG A 272 15.70 -3.65 -33.54
N ALA A 273 15.47 -4.36 -32.44
CA ALA A 273 14.43 -5.38 -32.40
C ALA A 273 13.04 -4.80 -32.66
N LEU A 274 12.72 -3.65 -32.05
CA LEU A 274 11.45 -2.95 -32.25
C LEU A 274 11.23 -2.60 -33.73
N ALA A 275 12.26 -2.05 -34.38
CA ALA A 275 12.19 -1.66 -35.79
C ALA A 275 11.83 -2.84 -36.71
N TRP A 276 12.25 -4.07 -36.37
CA TRP A 276 11.87 -5.26 -37.13
C TRP A 276 10.45 -5.74 -36.83
N TYR A 277 10.03 -5.74 -35.56
CA TYR A 277 8.65 -6.10 -35.20
C TYR A 277 7.62 -5.12 -35.78
N GLU A 278 7.89 -3.82 -35.77
CA GLU A 278 7.01 -2.78 -36.33
C GLU A 278 6.79 -2.91 -37.85
N ARG A 279 7.67 -3.64 -38.54
CA ARG A 279 7.59 -3.87 -40.00
C ARG A 279 6.77 -5.10 -40.36
N MET A 280 6.46 -5.94 -39.38
CA MET A 280 5.62 -7.12 -39.59
C MET A 280 4.16 -6.72 -39.81
N VAL A 281 3.45 -7.52 -40.59
CA VAL A 281 2.00 -7.36 -40.78
C VAL A 281 1.21 -8.20 -39.79
N ASN A 282 0.05 -7.68 -39.38
CA ASN A 282 -0.92 -8.41 -38.54
C ASN A 282 -1.46 -9.65 -39.30
N PRO A 283 -1.11 -10.88 -38.90
CA PRO A 283 -1.49 -12.09 -39.62
C PRO A 283 -3.01 -12.31 -39.73
N ASN A 284 -3.80 -11.81 -38.78
CA ASN A 284 -5.26 -12.01 -38.79
C ASN A 284 -5.96 -11.35 -39.99
N LEU A 285 -5.32 -10.38 -40.65
CA LEU A 285 -5.85 -9.78 -41.87
C LEU A 285 -5.85 -10.75 -43.07
N LEU A 286 -5.15 -11.89 -42.99
CA LEU A 286 -5.19 -12.96 -44.00
C LEU A 286 -6.44 -13.84 -43.91
N GLU A 287 -7.10 -13.89 -42.76
CA GLU A 287 -8.19 -14.83 -42.49
C GLU A 287 -9.30 -14.76 -43.56
N PRO A 288 -9.80 -13.58 -43.99
CA PRO A 288 -10.86 -13.51 -45.00
C PRO A 288 -10.45 -14.11 -46.36
N GLU A 289 -9.19 -13.95 -46.76
CA GLU A 289 -8.68 -14.48 -48.02
C GLU A 289 -8.48 -15.99 -47.94
N LEU A 290 -7.94 -16.51 -46.84
CA LEU A 290 -7.80 -17.95 -46.62
C LEU A 290 -9.16 -18.65 -46.55
N ARG A 291 -10.14 -18.07 -45.86
CA ARG A 291 -11.51 -18.59 -45.81
C ARG A 291 -12.15 -18.67 -47.19
N ARG A 292 -12.02 -17.60 -47.99
CA ARG A 292 -12.53 -17.58 -49.36
C ARG A 292 -11.91 -18.70 -50.21
N ARG A 293 -10.59 -18.90 -50.12
CA ARG A 293 -9.89 -19.99 -50.83
C ARG A 293 -10.36 -21.37 -50.37
N TYR A 294 -10.55 -21.53 -49.06
CA TYR A 294 -11.05 -22.76 -48.46
C TYR A 294 -12.44 -23.10 -49.04
N GLU A 295 -13.38 -22.16 -48.99
CA GLU A 295 -14.75 -22.34 -49.51
C GLU A 295 -14.78 -22.64 -51.01
N GLN A 296 -13.96 -21.95 -51.80
CA GLN A 296 -13.86 -22.21 -53.24
C GLN A 296 -13.35 -23.61 -53.54
N LEU A 297 -12.33 -24.06 -52.81
CA LEU A 297 -11.77 -25.40 -52.98
C LEU A 297 -12.75 -26.47 -52.49
N GLU A 298 -13.41 -26.26 -51.36
CA GLU A 298 -14.41 -27.16 -50.78
C GLU A 298 -15.58 -27.40 -51.73
N ASN A 299 -16.06 -26.35 -52.40
CA ASN A 299 -17.17 -26.44 -53.35
C ASN A 299 -16.75 -26.94 -54.75
N ARG A 300 -15.45 -27.03 -55.05
CA ARG A 300 -14.95 -27.46 -56.36
C ARG A 300 -15.14 -28.97 -56.57
N VAL A 301 -15.87 -29.35 -57.62
CA VAL A 301 -15.97 -30.75 -58.08
C VAL A 301 -14.65 -31.15 -58.74
N VAL A 302 -14.04 -32.24 -58.26
CA VAL A 302 -12.77 -32.78 -58.78
C VAL A 302 -12.93 -34.26 -59.14
N ALA A 303 -12.10 -34.76 -60.07
CA ALA A 303 -12.07 -36.18 -60.39
C ALA A 303 -11.65 -37.02 -59.17
N LYS A 304 -12.12 -38.27 -59.07
CA LYS A 304 -11.87 -39.16 -57.92
C LYS A 304 -10.38 -39.34 -57.58
N SER A 305 -9.50 -39.31 -58.58
CA SER A 305 -8.04 -39.38 -58.41
C SER A 305 -7.43 -38.15 -57.71
N LEU A 306 -8.16 -37.04 -57.59
CA LEU A 306 -7.72 -35.78 -57.01
C LEU A 306 -8.41 -35.43 -55.68
N GLU A 307 -9.37 -36.24 -55.23
CA GLU A 307 -10.09 -36.02 -53.96
C GLU A 307 -9.13 -35.97 -52.76
N ALA A 308 -8.16 -36.88 -52.69
CA ALA A 308 -7.16 -36.89 -51.63
C ALA A 308 -6.32 -35.59 -51.59
N LYS A 309 -5.88 -35.10 -52.75
CA LYS A 309 -5.12 -33.85 -52.87
C LYS A 309 -5.95 -32.62 -52.48
N LYS A 310 -7.24 -32.61 -52.82
CA LYS A 310 -8.17 -31.56 -52.40
C LYS A 310 -8.29 -31.54 -50.87
N MET A 311 -8.49 -32.69 -50.23
CA MET A 311 -8.59 -32.78 -48.77
C MET A 311 -7.29 -32.35 -48.08
N GLU A 312 -6.13 -32.71 -48.64
CA GLU A 312 -4.83 -32.26 -48.14
C GLU A 312 -4.69 -30.72 -48.19
N SER A 313 -5.11 -30.10 -49.30
CA SER A 313 -5.06 -28.63 -49.46
C SER A 313 -6.05 -27.91 -48.54
N LEU A 314 -7.24 -28.46 -48.32
CA LEU A 314 -8.21 -27.92 -47.35
C LEU A 314 -7.66 -28.01 -45.92
N ALA A 315 -7.09 -29.16 -45.54
CA ALA A 315 -6.46 -29.33 -44.23
C ALA A 315 -5.28 -28.38 -44.02
N ALA A 316 -4.52 -28.07 -45.06
CA ALA A 316 -3.43 -27.08 -45.01
C ALA A 316 -3.96 -25.66 -44.75
N LEU A 317 -4.99 -25.22 -45.49
CA LEU A 317 -5.60 -23.90 -45.31
C LEU A 317 -6.25 -23.75 -43.93
N ASP A 318 -6.97 -24.78 -43.46
CA ASP A 318 -7.56 -24.78 -42.10
C ASP A 318 -6.47 -24.69 -41.02
N LYS A 319 -5.38 -25.44 -41.19
CA LYS A 319 -4.23 -25.37 -40.29
C LYS A 319 -3.60 -23.98 -40.28
N GLU A 320 -3.42 -23.35 -41.45
CA GLU A 320 -2.85 -22.00 -41.58
C GLU A 320 -3.72 -20.97 -40.86
N MET A 321 -5.04 -20.99 -41.10
CA MET A 321 -6.00 -20.11 -40.39
C MET A 321 -5.95 -20.29 -38.87
N LYS A 322 -5.82 -21.54 -38.38
CA LYS A 322 -5.69 -21.82 -36.94
C LYS A 322 -4.36 -21.35 -36.34
N GLN A 323 -3.33 -21.16 -37.16
CA GLN A 323 -2.01 -20.71 -36.72
C GLN A 323 -1.89 -19.18 -36.69
N LEU A 324 -2.67 -18.44 -37.49
CA LEU A 324 -2.65 -16.96 -37.51
C LEU A 324 -2.74 -16.31 -36.11
N PRO A 325 -3.64 -16.74 -35.20
CA PRO A 325 -3.72 -16.13 -33.87
C PRO A 325 -2.44 -16.34 -33.04
N LEU A 326 -1.78 -17.50 -33.19
CA LEU A 326 -0.53 -17.77 -32.49
C LEU A 326 0.59 -16.85 -32.97
N GLU A 327 0.67 -16.61 -34.28
CA GLU A 327 1.66 -15.68 -34.86
C GLU A 327 1.38 -14.25 -34.42
N TYR A 328 0.12 -13.84 -34.44
CA TYR A 328 -0.30 -12.52 -33.98
C TYR A 328 0.09 -12.29 -32.51
N VAL A 329 -0.16 -13.27 -31.63
CA VAL A 329 0.25 -13.21 -30.22
C VAL A 329 1.77 -13.10 -30.07
N ARG A 330 2.56 -13.85 -30.84
CA ARG A 330 4.03 -13.76 -30.78
C ARG A 330 4.54 -12.37 -31.16
N ILE A 331 4.04 -11.81 -32.27
CA ILE A 331 4.44 -10.49 -32.76
C ILE A 331 4.09 -9.42 -31.73
N LEU A 332 2.84 -9.40 -31.25
CA LEU A 332 2.38 -8.40 -30.31
C LEU A 332 3.09 -8.52 -28.95
N ASN A 333 3.39 -9.73 -28.50
CA ASN A 333 4.18 -9.94 -27.28
C ASN A 333 5.61 -9.41 -27.44
N GLY A 334 6.22 -9.58 -28.61
CA GLY A 334 7.53 -8.99 -28.94
C GLY A 334 7.50 -7.47 -28.85
N VAL A 335 6.52 -6.83 -29.50
CA VAL A 335 6.31 -5.37 -29.46
C VAL A 335 6.12 -4.89 -28.03
N GLY A 336 5.20 -5.49 -27.27
CA GLY A 336 4.91 -5.11 -25.89
C GLY A 336 6.12 -5.27 -24.98
N SER A 337 6.82 -6.41 -25.06
CA SER A 337 8.01 -6.68 -24.24
C SER A 337 9.13 -5.68 -24.51
N ILE A 338 9.35 -5.29 -25.76
CA ILE A 338 10.39 -4.33 -26.11
C ILE A 338 10.02 -2.93 -25.64
N HIS A 339 8.77 -2.50 -25.82
CA HIS A 339 8.31 -1.24 -25.25
C HIS A 339 8.46 -1.19 -23.74
N PHE A 340 8.18 -2.30 -23.05
CA PHE A 340 8.39 -2.42 -21.61
C PHE A 340 9.87 -2.25 -21.23
N ILE A 341 10.78 -2.93 -21.93
CA ILE A 341 12.25 -2.81 -21.72
C ILE A 341 12.74 -1.38 -21.95
N LEU A 342 12.19 -0.69 -22.97
CA LEU A 342 12.50 0.69 -23.29
C LEU A 342 11.81 1.70 -22.36
N GLN A 343 11.07 1.26 -21.34
CA GLN A 343 10.23 2.08 -20.45
C GLN A 343 9.20 2.94 -21.20
N ASN A 344 8.86 2.57 -22.44
CA ASN A 344 7.74 3.15 -23.17
C ASN A 344 6.45 2.43 -22.72
N PHE A 345 6.01 2.74 -21.51
CA PHE A 345 4.88 2.06 -20.88
C PHE A 345 3.56 2.26 -21.64
N SER A 346 3.38 3.36 -22.38
CA SER A 346 2.20 3.56 -23.23
C SER A 346 2.12 2.54 -24.36
N GLY A 347 3.24 2.31 -25.08
CA GLY A 347 3.30 1.29 -26.12
C GLY A 347 3.18 -0.13 -25.57
N SER A 348 3.80 -0.37 -24.41
CA SER A 348 3.70 -1.64 -23.69
C SER A 348 2.26 -1.96 -23.28
N TYR A 349 1.57 -0.97 -22.69
CA TYR A 349 0.18 -1.10 -22.26
C TYR A 349 -0.73 -1.45 -23.44
N VAL A 350 -0.62 -0.76 -24.58
CA VAL A 350 -1.45 -1.05 -25.77
C VAL A 350 -1.29 -2.51 -26.21
N ALA A 351 -0.06 -3.01 -26.24
CA ALA A 351 0.19 -4.40 -26.63
C ALA A 351 -0.33 -5.41 -25.59
N PHE A 352 -0.01 -5.21 -24.30
CA PHE A 352 -0.35 -6.18 -23.26
C PHE A 352 -1.81 -6.16 -22.82
N SER A 353 -2.50 -5.02 -22.90
CA SER A 353 -3.95 -4.95 -22.71
C SER A 353 -4.67 -5.77 -23.79
N GLN A 354 -4.32 -5.56 -25.06
CA GLN A 354 -4.89 -6.32 -26.17
C GLN A 354 -4.55 -7.82 -26.09
N LEU A 355 -3.33 -8.19 -25.72
CA LEU A 355 -2.96 -9.59 -25.47
C LEU A 355 -3.77 -10.19 -24.33
N SER A 356 -4.01 -9.41 -23.26
CA SER A 356 -4.86 -9.82 -22.16
C SER A 356 -6.30 -10.01 -22.63
N ASP A 357 -6.85 -9.16 -23.48
CA ASP A 357 -8.24 -9.34 -23.92
C ASP A 357 -8.41 -10.57 -24.84
N ILE A 358 -7.42 -10.88 -25.67
CA ILE A 358 -7.50 -11.96 -26.67
C ILE A 358 -7.11 -13.33 -26.09
N ALA A 359 -6.10 -13.37 -25.22
CA ALA A 359 -5.62 -14.62 -24.65
C ALA A 359 -6.59 -15.08 -23.55
N GLY A 360 -7.44 -16.08 -23.78
CA GLY A 360 -8.35 -16.58 -22.73
C GLY A 360 -7.63 -17.23 -21.53
N LYS A 361 -8.36 -17.50 -20.43
CA LYS A 361 -7.84 -18.04 -19.15
C LYS A 361 -6.86 -19.22 -19.26
N GLN A 362 -7.03 -20.07 -20.27
CA GLN A 362 -6.20 -21.27 -20.50
C GLN A 362 -4.85 -20.97 -21.20
N HIS A 363 -4.62 -19.73 -21.66
CA HIS A 363 -3.39 -19.37 -22.35
C HIS A 363 -2.23 -19.24 -21.38
N LYS A 364 -1.15 -20.00 -21.61
CA LYS A 364 -0.01 -20.11 -20.69
C LYS A 364 0.65 -18.78 -20.30
N GLN A 365 0.68 -17.81 -21.21
CA GLN A 365 1.31 -16.50 -20.96
C GLN A 365 0.32 -15.42 -20.49
N ARG A 366 -0.97 -15.74 -20.33
CA ARG A 366 -1.97 -14.75 -19.89
C ARG A 366 -1.62 -14.08 -18.56
N PRO A 367 -1.11 -14.79 -17.52
CA PRO A 367 -0.68 -14.12 -16.30
C PRO A 367 0.39 -13.05 -16.57
N VAL A 368 1.36 -13.34 -17.44
CA VAL A 368 2.42 -12.38 -17.82
C VAL A 368 1.84 -11.17 -18.55
N PHE A 369 0.86 -11.39 -19.45
CA PHE A 369 0.20 -10.29 -20.17
C PHE A 369 -0.57 -9.39 -19.22
N LEU A 370 -1.37 -9.95 -18.31
CA LEU A 370 -2.12 -9.21 -17.32
C LEU A 370 -1.18 -8.43 -16.38
N HIS A 371 -0.14 -9.08 -15.85
CA HIS A 371 0.87 -8.43 -15.02
C HIS A 371 1.50 -7.23 -15.74
N ASN A 372 1.95 -7.41 -16.98
CA ASN A 372 2.59 -6.33 -17.73
C ASN A 372 1.60 -5.22 -18.11
N ALA A 373 0.33 -5.55 -18.36
CA ALA A 373 -0.73 -4.58 -18.57
C ALA A 373 -0.97 -3.75 -17.29
N VAL A 374 -1.03 -4.38 -16.12
CA VAL A 374 -1.16 -3.70 -14.82
C VAL A 374 0.00 -2.75 -14.57
N VAL A 375 1.24 -3.23 -14.67
CA VAL A 375 2.43 -2.41 -14.43
C VAL A 375 2.50 -1.25 -15.43
N SER A 376 2.26 -1.51 -16.71
CA SER A 376 2.32 -0.46 -17.74
C SER A 376 1.19 0.58 -17.59
N ALA A 377 -0.01 0.14 -17.20
CA ALA A 377 -1.14 1.02 -16.90
C ALA A 377 -0.84 1.90 -15.67
N ALA A 378 -0.29 1.33 -14.61
CA ALA A 378 0.11 2.06 -13.41
C ALA A 378 1.15 3.14 -13.72
N GLN A 379 2.20 2.80 -14.48
CA GLN A 379 3.25 3.73 -14.88
C GLN A 379 2.78 4.84 -15.85
N THR A 380 1.60 4.67 -16.46
CA THR A 380 0.98 5.67 -17.35
C THR A 380 -0.24 6.33 -16.72
N GLU A 381 -0.42 6.17 -15.40
CA GLU A 381 -1.52 6.75 -14.61
C GLU A 381 -2.93 6.33 -15.10
N GLN A 382 -3.02 5.20 -15.81
CA GLN A 382 -4.29 4.60 -16.24
C GLN A 382 -4.88 3.74 -15.13
N TRP A 383 -5.17 4.38 -13.99
CA TRP A 383 -5.50 3.72 -12.74
C TRP A 383 -6.66 2.73 -12.83
N LYS A 384 -7.74 3.12 -13.52
CA LYS A 384 -8.91 2.25 -13.72
C LYS A 384 -8.56 0.97 -14.48
N SER A 385 -7.71 1.08 -15.50
CA SER A 385 -7.26 -0.08 -16.27
C SER A 385 -6.31 -0.95 -15.46
N ALA A 386 -5.37 -0.34 -14.73
CA ALA A 386 -4.46 -1.05 -13.84
C ALA A 386 -5.25 -1.86 -12.79
N TYR A 387 -6.27 -1.24 -12.18
CA TYR A 387 -7.15 -1.89 -11.23
C TYR A 387 -7.92 -3.06 -11.87
N ASN A 388 -8.56 -2.83 -13.01
CA ASN A 388 -9.37 -3.86 -13.68
C ASN A 388 -8.53 -5.09 -14.07
N TYR A 389 -7.38 -4.89 -14.73
CA TYR A 389 -6.49 -5.99 -15.08
C TYR A 389 -5.86 -6.65 -13.85
N GLY A 390 -5.63 -5.89 -12.78
CA GLY A 390 -5.10 -6.37 -11.51
C GLY A 390 -6.08 -7.30 -10.81
N ARG A 391 -7.33 -6.86 -10.62
CA ARG A 391 -8.42 -7.69 -10.10
C ARG A 391 -8.62 -8.94 -10.96
N GLN A 392 -8.63 -8.78 -12.27
CA GLN A 392 -8.75 -9.92 -13.19
C GLN A 392 -7.60 -10.93 -13.01
N PHE A 393 -6.36 -10.46 -12.80
CA PHE A 393 -5.24 -11.34 -12.47
C PHE A 393 -5.51 -12.10 -11.17
N LEU A 394 -5.88 -11.39 -10.09
CA LEU A 394 -6.10 -11.98 -8.77
C LEU A 394 -7.21 -13.03 -8.79
N ASP A 395 -8.30 -12.78 -9.52
CA ASP A 395 -9.45 -13.69 -9.65
C ASP A 395 -9.13 -14.91 -10.53
N GLU A 396 -8.37 -14.72 -11.62
CA GLU A 396 -8.09 -15.79 -12.56
C GLU A 396 -6.89 -16.66 -12.16
N PHE A 397 -5.91 -16.08 -11.47
CA PHE A 397 -4.60 -16.67 -11.16
C PHE A 397 -4.18 -16.49 -9.69
N PRO A 398 -5.01 -16.93 -8.72
CA PRO A 398 -4.77 -16.69 -7.30
C PRO A 398 -3.51 -17.39 -6.75
N ASP A 399 -3.00 -18.43 -7.41
CA ASP A 399 -1.82 -19.19 -6.97
C ASP A 399 -0.56 -18.93 -7.84
N HIS A 400 -0.58 -17.92 -8.72
CA HIS A 400 0.52 -17.67 -9.65
C HIS A 400 1.67 -16.90 -8.99
N GLU A 401 2.93 -17.20 -9.38
CA GLU A 401 4.15 -16.56 -8.84
C GLU A 401 4.22 -15.03 -9.00
N LEU A 402 3.39 -14.46 -9.87
CA LEU A 402 3.32 -13.02 -10.14
C LEU A 402 2.20 -12.32 -9.34
N LYS A 403 1.32 -13.08 -8.66
CA LYS A 403 0.25 -12.52 -7.82
C LYS A 403 0.79 -11.47 -6.85
N PRO A 404 1.87 -11.73 -6.10
CA PRO A 404 2.31 -10.77 -5.09
C PRO A 404 2.75 -9.43 -5.70
N GLY A 405 3.36 -9.45 -6.90
CA GLY A 405 3.73 -8.24 -7.63
C GLY A 405 2.51 -7.44 -8.12
N VAL A 406 1.48 -8.13 -8.61
CA VAL A 406 0.22 -7.49 -9.03
C VAL A 406 -0.54 -6.92 -7.84
N ALA A 407 -0.66 -7.69 -6.76
CA ALA A 407 -1.32 -7.29 -5.52
C ALA A 407 -0.71 -6.00 -4.95
N ARG A 408 0.63 -5.94 -4.88
CA ARG A 408 1.36 -4.76 -4.45
C ARG A 408 1.02 -3.51 -5.25
N VAL A 409 1.02 -3.60 -6.58
CA VAL A 409 0.70 -2.44 -7.45
C VAL A 409 -0.76 -2.00 -7.24
N LEU A 410 -1.67 -2.97 -7.08
CA LEU A 410 -3.10 -2.69 -6.92
C LEU A 410 -3.39 -1.87 -5.65
N VAL A 411 -2.90 -2.34 -4.49
CA VAL A 411 -3.16 -1.69 -3.19
C VAL A 411 -2.51 -0.30 -3.12
N GLU A 412 -1.33 -0.14 -3.71
CA GLU A 412 -0.63 1.14 -3.75
C GLU A 412 -1.38 2.18 -4.59
N ILE A 413 -1.98 1.78 -5.72
CA ILE A 413 -2.81 2.67 -6.54
C ILE A 413 -4.06 3.13 -5.79
N LEU A 414 -4.72 2.22 -5.08
CA LEU A 414 -5.92 2.55 -4.30
C LEU A 414 -5.58 3.57 -3.20
N PHE A 415 -4.49 3.33 -2.47
CA PHE A 415 -4.02 4.23 -1.42
C PHE A 415 -3.66 5.63 -1.95
N ILE A 416 -2.89 5.72 -3.04
CA ILE A 416 -2.48 7.00 -3.65
C ILE A 416 -3.69 7.80 -4.17
N ARG A 417 -4.76 7.12 -4.58
CA ARG A 417 -5.99 7.75 -5.06
C ARG A 417 -6.97 8.13 -3.95
N GLU A 418 -6.57 7.94 -2.70
CA GLU A 418 -7.39 8.21 -1.51
C GLU A 418 -8.70 7.37 -1.49
N GLU A 419 -8.72 6.25 -2.22
CA GLU A 419 -9.81 5.26 -2.19
C GLU A 419 -9.57 4.33 -0.99
N TYR A 420 -9.64 4.89 0.23
CA TYR A 420 -9.16 4.24 1.44
C TYR A 420 -9.96 3.01 1.85
N GLU A 421 -11.28 2.99 1.64
CA GLU A 421 -12.12 1.82 1.87
C GLU A 421 -11.70 0.64 0.99
N ASP A 422 -11.63 0.84 -0.33
CA ASP A 422 -11.20 -0.19 -1.28
C ASP A 422 -9.75 -0.62 -1.00
N SER A 423 -8.88 0.33 -0.67
CA SER A 423 -7.49 0.09 -0.29
C SER A 423 -7.39 -0.82 0.94
N TYR A 424 -8.18 -0.56 1.97
CA TYR A 424 -8.24 -1.35 3.20
C TYR A 424 -8.74 -2.77 2.92
N GLU A 425 -9.87 -2.92 2.22
CA GLU A 425 -10.45 -4.23 1.89
C GLU A 425 -9.49 -5.07 1.03
N VAL A 426 -9.01 -4.51 -0.08
CA VAL A 426 -8.14 -5.24 -1.01
C VAL A 426 -6.79 -5.57 -0.38
N SER A 427 -6.21 -4.66 0.42
CA SER A 427 -4.95 -4.96 1.12
C SER A 427 -5.12 -6.09 2.14
N GLY A 428 -6.26 -6.16 2.83
CA GLY A 428 -6.63 -7.26 3.72
C GLY A 428 -6.79 -8.60 2.99
N GLU A 429 -7.45 -8.59 1.82
CA GLU A 429 -7.61 -9.78 0.98
C GLU A 429 -6.26 -10.32 0.48
N VAL A 430 -5.41 -9.45 -0.09
CA VAL A 430 -4.18 -9.91 -0.78
C VAL A 430 -3.08 -10.35 0.18
N ARG A 431 -3.06 -9.83 1.41
CA ARG A 431 -2.06 -10.20 2.43
C ARG A 431 -2.41 -11.50 3.18
N ALA A 432 -3.64 -12.01 3.03
CA ALA A 432 -4.17 -13.12 3.83
C ALA A 432 -3.38 -14.42 3.66
N ASP A 433 -2.84 -14.69 2.47
CA ASP A 433 -2.07 -15.88 2.13
C ASP A 433 -0.55 -15.64 1.94
N MET A 434 -0.08 -14.42 2.23
CA MET A 434 1.35 -14.07 2.20
C MET A 434 2.00 -14.30 3.57
N GLU A 435 3.29 -14.63 3.63
CA GLU A 435 3.99 -14.72 4.93
C GLU A 435 4.39 -13.33 5.44
N ALA A 436 4.12 -13.05 6.73
CA ALA A 436 4.49 -11.77 7.35
C ALA A 436 6.02 -11.59 7.37
N GLY A 437 6.51 -10.44 6.91
CA GLY A 437 7.94 -10.14 6.82
C GLY A 437 8.57 -10.39 5.46
N GLU A 438 7.86 -11.01 4.53
CA GLU A 438 8.34 -11.11 3.16
C GLU A 438 8.39 -9.74 2.48
N LYS A 439 9.44 -9.47 1.70
CA LYS A 439 9.61 -8.21 0.97
C LYS A 439 8.38 -7.85 0.12
N ILE A 440 7.67 -8.84 -0.39
CA ILE A 440 6.51 -8.56 -1.24
C ILE A 440 5.23 -8.20 -0.48
N ARG A 441 5.16 -8.55 0.81
CA ARG A 441 4.05 -8.24 1.70
C ARG A 441 4.20 -6.89 2.42
N ASP A 442 5.40 -6.30 2.38
CA ASP A 442 5.73 -4.95 2.89
C ASP A 442 4.64 -3.91 2.52
N ILE A 443 4.47 -3.61 1.23
CA ILE A 443 3.51 -2.58 0.79
C ILE A 443 2.06 -2.92 1.19
N PRO A 444 1.53 -4.14 0.96
CA PRO A 444 0.20 -4.50 1.46
C PRO A 444 0.00 -4.32 2.97
N ASP A 445 0.98 -4.71 3.80
CA ASP A 445 0.88 -4.53 5.26
C ASP A 445 0.90 -3.04 5.65
N PHE A 446 1.75 -2.22 5.02
CA PHE A 446 1.74 -0.76 5.22
C PHE A 446 0.40 -0.14 4.81
N VAL A 447 -0.07 -0.44 3.60
CA VAL A 447 -1.30 0.13 3.04
C VAL A 447 -2.50 -0.22 3.91
N TYR A 448 -2.59 -1.44 4.41
CA TYR A 448 -3.69 -1.84 5.30
C TYR A 448 -3.73 -0.98 6.57
N GLY A 449 -2.59 -0.84 7.27
CA GLY A 449 -2.52 -0.03 8.48
C GLY A 449 -2.72 1.47 8.23
N ALA A 450 -2.16 2.00 7.14
CA ALA A 450 -2.31 3.41 6.78
C ALA A 450 -3.73 3.73 6.31
N SER A 451 -4.40 2.84 5.57
CA SER A 451 -5.81 2.98 5.22
C SER A 451 -6.70 2.95 6.45
N ALA A 452 -6.43 2.05 7.42
CA ALA A 452 -7.16 2.04 8.69
C ALA A 452 -7.08 3.39 9.42
N PHE A 453 -5.91 4.04 9.42
CA PHE A 453 -5.76 5.39 9.99
C PHE A 453 -6.65 6.42 9.28
N GLN A 454 -6.64 6.43 7.94
CA GLN A 454 -7.41 7.39 7.15
C GLN A 454 -8.93 7.20 7.30
N LEU A 455 -9.37 5.96 7.57
CA LEU A 455 -10.77 5.63 7.87
C LEU A 455 -11.17 5.93 9.32
N GLY A 456 -10.25 6.41 10.17
CA GLY A 456 -10.50 6.68 11.58
C GLY A 456 -10.51 5.43 12.47
N HIS A 457 -10.10 4.26 11.97
CA HIS A 457 -9.95 3.02 12.74
C HIS A 457 -8.61 3.03 13.50
N TYR A 458 -8.45 3.98 14.42
CA TYR A 458 -7.16 4.29 15.03
C TYR A 458 -6.55 3.14 15.86
N GLU A 459 -7.36 2.35 16.56
CA GLU A 459 -6.88 1.17 17.30
C GLU A 459 -6.29 0.11 16.38
N GLU A 460 -6.92 -0.12 15.23
CA GLU A 460 -6.42 -1.09 14.25
C GLU A 460 -5.17 -0.55 13.55
N ALA A 461 -5.17 0.74 13.20
CA ALA A 461 -4.00 1.41 12.65
C ALA A 461 -2.79 1.31 13.58
N ASP A 462 -2.95 1.58 14.87
CA ASP A 462 -1.90 1.44 15.88
C ASP A 462 -1.36 0.00 15.93
N GLN A 463 -2.25 -1.00 15.95
CA GLN A 463 -1.85 -2.41 15.98
C GLN A 463 -1.08 -2.83 14.72
N GLU A 464 -1.59 -2.50 13.53
CA GLU A 464 -1.03 -2.94 12.26
C GLU A 464 0.25 -2.19 11.89
N LEU A 465 0.30 -0.88 12.12
CA LEU A 465 1.51 -0.08 11.89
C LEU A 465 2.60 -0.40 12.93
N SER A 466 2.24 -0.75 14.17
CA SER A 466 3.22 -1.27 15.14
C SER A 466 3.83 -2.61 14.69
N LYS A 467 3.01 -3.51 14.12
CA LYS A 467 3.52 -4.77 13.54
C LYS A 467 4.45 -4.46 12.36
N TYR A 468 4.04 -3.59 11.45
CA TYR A 468 4.86 -3.16 10.31
C TYR A 468 6.21 -2.60 10.75
N PHE A 469 6.20 -1.68 11.73
CA PHE A 469 7.40 -1.04 12.27
C PHE A 469 8.42 -2.06 12.81
N ASN A 470 7.94 -3.14 13.43
CA ASN A 470 8.79 -4.19 14.00
C ASN A 470 9.26 -5.22 12.97
N ILE A 471 8.41 -5.57 12.00
CA ILE A 471 8.67 -6.65 11.03
C ILE A 471 9.52 -6.15 9.86
N TYR A 472 9.34 -4.91 9.42
CA TYR A 472 10.01 -4.33 8.27
C TYR A 472 10.90 -3.14 8.65
N PRO A 473 11.94 -3.30 9.50
CA PRO A 473 12.75 -2.16 9.98
C PRO A 473 13.44 -1.35 8.86
N ASN A 474 13.57 -1.91 7.65
CA ASN A 474 14.03 -1.24 6.43
C ASN A 474 12.97 -1.27 5.31
N GLY A 475 11.69 -1.27 5.68
CA GLY A 475 10.56 -1.35 4.77
C GLY A 475 10.46 -0.12 3.86
N GLU A 476 9.89 -0.31 2.68
CA GLU A 476 9.84 0.72 1.63
C GLU A 476 9.00 1.95 2.02
N ARG A 477 8.13 1.79 3.02
CA ARG A 477 7.24 2.84 3.53
C ARG A 477 7.48 3.15 5.01
N MET A 478 8.65 2.81 5.54
CA MET A 478 8.98 3.00 6.96
C MET A 478 8.80 4.43 7.47
N GLU A 479 9.19 5.44 6.70
CA GLU A 479 8.97 6.85 7.05
C GLU A 479 7.47 7.13 7.28
N LEU A 480 6.62 6.84 6.29
CA LEU A 480 5.18 7.05 6.39
C LEU A 480 4.54 6.18 7.48
N ALA A 481 4.99 4.92 7.63
CA ALA A 481 4.47 4.03 8.65
C ALA A 481 4.73 4.56 10.05
N GLN A 482 5.94 5.07 10.31
CA GLN A 482 6.30 5.67 11.60
C GLN A 482 5.51 6.96 11.85
N PHE A 483 5.31 7.78 10.81
CA PHE A 483 4.47 8.98 10.90
C PHE A 483 3.02 8.64 11.26
N PHE A 484 2.36 7.77 10.49
CA PHE A 484 0.98 7.36 10.75
C PHE A 484 0.82 6.62 12.08
N LEU A 485 1.82 5.85 12.53
CA LEU A 485 1.82 5.23 13.84
C LEU A 485 1.80 6.28 14.96
N GLY A 486 2.66 7.30 14.85
CA GLY A 486 2.68 8.42 15.78
C GLY A 486 1.34 9.15 15.83
N LEU A 487 0.74 9.45 14.67
CA LEU A 487 -0.57 10.08 14.60
C LEU A 487 -1.70 9.20 15.15
N SER A 488 -1.66 7.89 14.90
CA SER A 488 -2.64 6.94 15.44
C SER A 488 -2.62 6.98 16.97
N LYS A 489 -1.42 6.99 17.57
CA LYS A 489 -1.26 7.09 19.03
C LYS A 489 -1.75 8.42 19.58
N VAL A 490 -1.53 9.53 18.88
CA VAL A 490 -2.12 10.84 19.23
C VAL A 490 -3.65 10.77 19.22
N ARG A 491 -4.26 10.20 18.16
CA ARG A 491 -5.72 10.08 18.06
C ARG A 491 -6.32 9.20 19.15
N LEU A 492 -5.56 8.23 19.64
CA LEU A 492 -5.91 7.37 20.77
C LEU A 492 -5.58 7.98 22.14
N ALA A 493 -5.10 9.23 22.20
CA ALA A 493 -4.64 9.88 23.43
C ALA A 493 -3.54 9.10 24.19
N LYS A 494 -2.77 8.26 23.48
CA LYS A 494 -1.60 7.54 24.02
C LYS A 494 -0.37 8.45 24.01
N TRP A 495 -0.45 9.52 24.79
CA TRP A 495 0.45 10.68 24.69
C TRP A 495 1.95 10.32 24.85
N VAL A 496 2.30 9.50 25.85
CA VAL A 496 3.68 9.08 26.10
C VAL A 496 4.26 8.34 24.89
N GLU A 497 3.56 7.30 24.42
CA GLU A 497 4.02 6.51 23.26
C GLU A 497 4.04 7.35 21.97
N ALA A 498 3.07 8.26 21.80
CA ALA A 498 3.03 9.17 20.66
C ALA A 498 4.27 10.08 20.62
N ALA A 499 4.62 10.69 21.75
CA ALA A 499 5.80 11.54 21.88
C ALA A 499 7.09 10.75 21.58
N GLU A 500 7.21 9.51 22.07
CA GLU A 500 8.37 8.64 21.78
C GLU A 500 8.52 8.35 20.28
N ILE A 501 7.43 7.92 19.62
CA ILE A 501 7.45 7.57 18.18
C ILE A 501 7.73 8.79 17.31
N LEU A 502 7.10 9.92 17.61
CA LEU A 502 7.24 11.16 16.83
C LEU A 502 8.59 11.85 17.07
N ASN A 503 9.15 11.82 18.29
CA ASN A 503 10.53 12.28 18.51
C ASN A 503 11.51 11.43 17.71
N SER A 504 11.38 10.10 17.72
CA SER A 504 12.22 9.23 16.89
C SER A 504 12.05 9.52 15.40
N TYR A 505 10.85 9.87 14.95
CA TYR A 505 10.59 10.27 13.56
C TYR A 505 11.37 11.54 13.19
N LEU A 506 11.29 12.57 14.05
CA LEU A 506 11.97 13.85 13.84
C LEU A 506 13.50 13.74 13.83
N GLU A 507 14.05 12.77 14.57
CA GLU A 507 15.48 12.47 14.56
C GLU A 507 15.93 11.75 13.28
N LYS A 508 15.13 10.78 12.80
CA LYS A 508 15.47 9.94 11.64
C LYS A 508 15.18 10.62 10.30
N TYR A 509 14.14 11.45 10.23
CA TYR A 509 13.65 12.07 8.99
C TYR A 509 13.60 13.61 9.10
N PRO A 510 14.72 14.29 9.42
CA PRO A 510 14.74 15.72 9.69
C PRO A 510 14.40 16.60 8.47
N ASP A 511 14.53 16.06 7.25
CA ASP A 511 14.27 16.75 5.98
C ASP A 511 12.90 16.38 5.36
N SER A 512 12.08 15.58 6.06
CA SER A 512 10.78 15.14 5.54
C SER A 512 9.80 16.31 5.40
N THR A 513 8.95 16.27 4.36
CA THR A 513 7.87 17.25 4.18
C THR A 513 6.82 17.18 5.29
N LEU A 514 6.79 16.09 6.06
CA LEU A 514 5.86 15.88 7.17
C LEU A 514 6.39 16.40 8.51
N VAL A 515 7.62 16.92 8.56
CA VAL A 515 8.25 17.46 9.78
C VAL A 515 7.38 18.51 10.50
N PRO A 516 6.74 19.49 9.83
CA PRO A 516 5.93 20.48 10.54
C PRO A 516 4.76 19.85 11.29
N THR A 517 4.06 18.90 10.65
CA THR A 517 2.96 18.17 11.28
C THR A 517 3.47 17.28 12.41
N ALA A 518 4.57 16.55 12.21
CA ALA A 518 5.17 15.74 13.26
C ALA A 518 5.62 16.58 14.48
N LEU A 519 6.19 17.77 14.25
CA LEU A 519 6.56 18.71 15.32
C LEU A 519 5.34 19.15 16.13
N TYR A 520 4.27 19.59 15.45
CA TYR A 520 3.05 20.04 16.12
C TYR A 520 2.40 18.91 16.92
N GLN A 521 2.25 17.73 16.31
CA GLN A 521 1.61 16.57 16.94
C GLN A 521 2.44 16.03 18.12
N CYS A 522 3.77 16.05 18.00
CA CYS A 522 4.66 15.70 19.10
C CYS A 522 4.61 16.74 20.23
N ALA A 523 4.57 18.03 19.91
CA ALA A 523 4.44 19.08 20.91
C ALA A 523 3.10 18.99 21.66
N MET A 524 2.02 18.65 20.96
CA MET A 524 0.71 18.43 21.57
C MET A 524 0.76 17.21 22.51
N ALA A 525 1.37 16.11 22.08
CA ALA A 525 1.54 14.94 22.94
C ALA A 525 2.39 15.25 24.19
N GLU A 526 3.47 16.02 24.04
CA GLU A 526 4.34 16.45 25.14
C GLU A 526 3.63 17.41 26.10
N PHE A 527 2.81 18.33 25.59
CA PHE A 527 1.97 19.20 26.41
C PHE A 527 1.01 18.39 27.28
N MET A 528 0.36 17.36 26.71
CA MET A 528 -0.58 16.50 27.44
C MET A 528 0.07 15.62 28.52
N ILE A 529 1.40 15.46 28.52
CA ILE A 529 2.16 14.72 29.56
C ILE A 529 3.00 15.64 30.45
N ASP A 530 2.72 16.96 30.44
CA ASP A 530 3.38 17.98 31.27
C ASP A 530 4.86 18.27 30.91
N GLU A 531 5.30 17.87 29.70
CA GLU A 531 6.67 18.13 29.19
C GLU A 531 6.74 19.50 28.46
N MET A 532 6.45 20.56 29.22
CA MET A 532 6.23 21.93 28.70
C MET A 532 7.42 22.51 27.91
N ASP A 533 8.65 22.34 28.39
CA ASP A 533 9.85 22.86 27.74
C ASP A 533 10.09 22.21 26.36
N ALA A 534 9.88 20.91 26.27
CA ALA A 534 10.03 20.15 25.02
C ALA A 534 8.95 20.55 24.01
N ALA A 535 7.70 20.65 24.46
CA ALA A 535 6.58 21.10 23.64
C ALA A 535 6.81 22.52 23.09
N LEU A 536 7.22 23.45 23.95
CA LEU A 536 7.49 24.85 23.59
C LEU A 536 8.60 24.97 22.56
N ALA A 537 9.67 24.18 22.70
CA ALA A 537 10.77 24.14 21.73
C ALA A 537 10.27 23.69 20.34
N LYS A 538 9.38 22.69 20.27
CA LYS A 538 8.85 22.16 19.01
C LYS A 538 7.88 23.10 18.32
N VAL A 539 6.89 23.67 19.01
CA VAL A 539 6.00 24.69 18.41
C VAL A 539 6.78 25.93 18.00
N GLY A 540 7.81 26.32 18.75
CA GLY A 540 8.72 27.42 18.40
C GLY A 540 9.45 27.17 17.07
N ARG A 541 9.85 25.93 16.80
CA ARG A 541 10.39 25.54 15.48
C ARG A 541 9.34 25.68 14.38
N VAL A 542 8.11 25.18 14.59
CA VAL A 542 7.03 25.31 13.59
C VAL A 542 6.82 26.78 13.21
N ILE A 543 6.67 27.64 14.22
CA ILE A 543 6.44 29.08 14.06
C ILE A 543 7.58 29.77 13.29
N ARG A 544 8.84 29.42 13.58
CA ARG A 544 10.01 30.10 13.00
C ARG A 544 10.36 29.57 11.61
N GLU A 545 10.23 28.26 11.39
CA GLU A 545 10.74 27.57 10.20
C GLU A 545 9.65 27.38 9.13
N PHE A 546 8.36 27.35 9.50
CA PHE A 546 7.26 26.98 8.61
C PHE A 546 6.04 27.93 8.65
N PRO A 547 6.20 29.25 8.45
CA PRO A 547 5.14 30.25 8.64
C PRO A 547 3.92 30.15 7.71
N GLY A 548 4.01 29.37 6.62
CA GLY A 548 2.90 29.16 5.67
C GLY A 548 2.30 27.75 5.70
N HIS A 549 2.78 26.87 6.57
CA HIS A 549 2.28 25.50 6.67
C HIS A 549 0.94 25.45 7.43
N GLU A 550 0.10 24.45 7.15
CA GLU A 550 -1.23 24.33 7.77
C GLU A 550 -1.18 24.32 9.31
N VAL A 551 -0.16 23.69 9.91
CA VAL A 551 0.00 23.64 11.36
C VAL A 551 0.53 24.94 12.00
N HIS A 552 0.84 25.97 11.22
CA HIS A 552 1.46 27.20 11.74
C HIS A 552 0.55 27.94 12.73
N ALA A 553 -0.70 28.19 12.36
CA ALA A 553 -1.63 28.94 13.19
C ALA A 553 -2.02 28.18 14.46
N VAL A 554 -2.28 26.87 14.35
CA VAL A 554 -2.57 26.01 15.52
C VAL A 554 -1.36 25.87 16.46
N SER A 555 -0.13 25.99 15.95
CA SER A 555 1.07 26.00 16.80
C SER A 555 1.18 27.27 17.66
N TRP A 556 0.65 28.40 17.18
CA TRP A 556 0.52 29.60 18.00
C TRP A 556 -0.49 29.43 19.13
N ASN A 557 -1.63 28.78 18.86
CA ASN A 557 -2.61 28.45 19.90
C ASN A 557 -1.99 27.53 20.96
N LEU A 558 -1.34 26.43 20.55
CA LEU A 558 -0.69 25.50 21.48
C LEU A 558 0.42 26.18 22.29
N LYS A 559 1.17 27.10 21.68
CA LYS A 559 2.13 27.93 22.43
C LYS A 559 1.43 28.81 23.47
N GLY A 560 0.28 29.39 23.15
CA GLY A 560 -0.56 30.12 24.08
C GLY A 560 -1.01 29.25 25.26
N ASP A 561 -1.47 28.02 24.97
CA ASP A 561 -1.93 27.06 25.99
C ASP A 561 -0.80 26.70 26.96
N ILE A 562 0.40 26.44 26.43
CA ILE A 562 1.60 26.15 27.23
C ILE A 562 1.97 27.35 28.12
N LEU A 563 2.02 28.56 27.56
CA LEU A 563 2.40 29.76 28.30
C LEU A 563 1.37 30.14 29.38
N ALA A 564 0.08 29.96 29.10
CA ALA A 564 -0.99 30.15 30.07
C ALA A 564 -0.86 29.17 31.23
N THR A 565 -0.60 27.88 30.94
CA THR A 565 -0.38 26.83 31.95
C THR A 565 0.83 27.14 32.84
N LEU A 566 1.90 27.70 32.27
CA LEU A 566 3.08 28.15 33.01
C LEU A 566 2.88 29.44 33.83
N GLY A 567 1.72 30.09 33.73
CA GLY A 567 1.44 31.37 34.40
C GLY A 567 2.28 32.52 33.84
N SER A 568 2.56 32.51 32.54
CA SER A 568 3.32 33.57 31.86
C SER A 568 2.53 34.89 31.85
N GLU A 569 3.23 36.00 31.60
CA GLU A 569 2.61 37.32 31.52
C GLU A 569 1.48 37.34 30.48
N PHE A 570 0.32 37.90 30.84
CA PHE A 570 -0.87 37.94 29.98
C PHE A 570 -0.57 38.51 28.59
N SER A 571 0.32 39.50 28.48
CA SER A 571 0.66 40.10 27.19
C SER A 571 1.36 39.12 26.23
N GLU A 572 2.11 38.15 26.75
CA GLU A 572 2.75 37.10 25.95
C GLU A 572 1.75 36.02 25.51
N VAL A 573 0.84 35.64 26.43
CA VAL A 573 -0.25 34.68 26.16
C VAL A 573 -1.23 35.25 25.13
N GLU A 574 -1.68 36.50 25.32
CA GLU A 574 -2.57 37.22 24.41
C GLU A 574 -1.97 37.30 23.01
N LEU A 575 -0.68 37.64 22.90
CA LEU A 575 0.01 37.71 21.62
C LEU A 575 -0.02 36.36 20.87
N CYS A 576 0.08 35.23 21.58
CA CYS A 576 0.06 33.91 20.95
C CYS A 576 -1.31 33.64 20.32
N TYR A 577 -2.40 33.81 21.05
CA TYR A 577 -3.74 33.58 20.51
C TYR A 577 -4.13 34.61 19.42
N LEU A 578 -3.68 35.86 19.51
CA LEU A 578 -3.87 36.83 18.42
C LEU A 578 -3.18 36.39 17.13
N ASN A 579 -1.95 35.86 17.21
CA ASN A 579 -1.25 35.30 16.04
C ASN A 579 -1.94 34.04 15.50
N GLY A 580 -2.43 33.16 16.38
CA GLY A 580 -3.20 31.98 15.99
C GLY A 580 -4.50 32.35 15.27
N ARG A 581 -5.24 33.34 15.79
CA ARG A 581 -6.44 33.91 15.17
C ARG A 581 -6.15 34.50 13.79
N ASP A 582 -5.16 35.39 13.69
CA ASP A 582 -4.88 36.12 12.45
C ASP A 582 -4.27 35.21 11.38
N GLY A 583 -3.38 34.30 11.78
CA GLY A 583 -2.84 33.25 10.91
C GLY A 583 -3.91 32.27 10.43
N GLY A 584 -4.81 31.84 11.32
CA GLY A 584 -5.93 30.96 10.98
C GLY A 584 -6.87 31.58 9.96
N LYS A 585 -7.18 32.88 10.08
CA LYS A 585 -7.97 33.62 9.07
C LYS A 585 -7.27 33.65 7.72
N GLN A 586 -5.95 33.89 7.70
CA GLN A 586 -5.18 33.93 6.46
C GLN A 586 -5.15 32.56 5.75
N LEU A 587 -5.10 31.47 6.51
CA LEU A 587 -5.07 30.10 6.01
C LEU A 587 -6.46 29.50 5.76
N GLY A 588 -7.54 30.20 6.11
CA GLY A 588 -8.91 29.69 5.96
C GLY A 588 -9.26 28.56 6.93
N GLN A 589 -8.77 28.63 8.17
CA GLN A 589 -8.94 27.60 9.21
C GLN A 589 -9.91 28.08 10.30
N PRO A 590 -11.24 27.95 10.11
CA PRO A 590 -12.23 28.51 11.03
C PRO A 590 -12.14 27.95 12.45
N ASP A 591 -11.81 26.66 12.62
CA ASP A 591 -11.73 26.02 13.94
C ASP A 591 -10.54 26.53 14.75
N THR A 592 -9.39 26.76 14.08
CA THR A 592 -8.21 27.39 14.68
C THR A 592 -8.53 28.81 15.18
N VAL A 593 -9.31 29.57 14.40
CA VAL A 593 -9.73 30.93 14.75
C VAL A 593 -10.71 30.91 15.92
N ALA A 594 -11.68 30.00 15.88
CA ALA A 594 -12.68 29.84 16.93
C ALA A 594 -12.04 29.45 18.27
N TYR A 595 -11.09 28.50 18.26
CA TYR A 595 -10.32 28.12 19.45
C TYR A 595 -9.53 29.32 20.02
N ALA A 596 -8.83 30.07 19.15
CA ALA A 596 -8.05 31.22 19.57
C ALA A 596 -8.93 32.31 20.22
N LEU A 597 -10.11 32.56 19.65
CA LEU A 597 -11.08 33.52 20.19
C LEU A 597 -11.66 33.05 21.52
N TRP A 598 -11.94 31.75 21.65
CA TRP A 598 -12.36 31.17 22.93
C TRP A 598 -11.33 31.41 24.02
N GLN A 599 -10.06 31.05 23.76
CA GLN A 599 -8.99 31.28 24.72
C GLN A 599 -8.78 32.78 25.00
N LEU A 600 -8.89 33.66 24.01
CA LEU A 600 -8.84 35.11 24.25
C LEU A 600 -9.96 35.60 25.17
N VAL A 601 -11.19 35.08 25.05
CA VAL A 601 -12.29 35.39 25.98
C VAL A 601 -11.93 34.92 27.38
N VAL A 602 -11.49 33.68 27.55
CA VAL A 602 -11.08 33.12 28.86
C VAL A 602 -10.01 34.01 29.52
N GLN A 603 -8.92 34.27 28.81
CA GLN A 603 -7.78 35.01 29.34
C GLN A 603 -8.13 36.46 29.68
N THR A 604 -8.95 37.12 28.86
CA THR A 604 -9.35 38.52 29.12
C THR A 604 -10.39 38.66 30.23
N VAL A 605 -11.25 37.65 30.43
CA VAL A 605 -12.18 37.61 31.57
C VAL A 605 -11.42 37.40 32.88
N GLU A 606 -10.42 36.52 32.91
CA GLU A 606 -9.63 36.22 34.10
C GLU A 606 -8.90 37.47 34.64
N ILE A 607 -8.40 38.34 33.76
CA ILE A 607 -7.76 39.61 34.15
C ILE A 607 -8.72 40.81 34.18
N GLU A 608 -10.03 40.56 34.11
CA GLU A 608 -11.09 41.59 34.16
C GLU A 608 -10.98 42.66 33.03
N ALA A 609 -10.39 42.31 31.88
CA ALA A 609 -10.27 43.17 30.71
C ALA A 609 -11.57 43.15 29.88
N TRP A 610 -12.67 43.61 30.47
CA TRP A 610 -14.04 43.47 29.96
C TRP A 610 -14.28 43.97 28.53
N ASP A 611 -13.67 45.09 28.14
CA ASP A 611 -13.79 45.64 26.78
C ASP A 611 -13.17 44.71 25.73
N LYS A 612 -12.01 44.11 26.05
CA LYS A 612 -11.35 43.13 25.17
C LYS A 612 -12.14 41.84 25.12
N ALA A 613 -12.56 41.32 26.27
CA ALA A 613 -13.41 40.13 26.37
C ALA A 613 -14.67 40.26 25.51
N SER A 614 -15.34 41.41 25.60
CA SER A 614 -16.52 41.70 24.79
C SER A 614 -16.23 41.77 23.30
N ALA A 615 -15.08 42.33 22.89
CA ALA A 615 -14.68 42.37 21.49
C ALA A 615 -14.46 40.95 20.93
N HIS A 616 -13.72 40.10 21.65
CA HIS A 616 -13.45 38.71 21.24
C HIS A 616 -14.73 37.86 21.23
N TYR A 617 -15.58 38.00 22.24
CA TYR A 617 -16.87 37.31 22.30
C TYR A 617 -17.79 37.70 21.13
N ASN A 618 -17.89 39.00 20.82
CA ASN A 618 -18.68 39.46 19.67
C ASN A 618 -18.09 38.94 18.35
N GLU A 619 -16.78 38.98 18.19
CA GLU A 619 -16.09 38.44 17.01
C GLU A 619 -16.37 36.95 16.81
N PHE A 620 -16.31 36.16 17.88
CA PHE A 620 -16.67 34.73 17.86
C PHE A 620 -18.13 34.54 17.47
N ARG A 621 -19.06 35.22 18.17
CA ARG A 621 -20.50 35.09 17.92
C ARG A 621 -20.87 35.42 16.48
N ASP A 622 -20.29 36.48 15.92
CA ASP A 622 -20.69 36.99 14.61
C ASP A 622 -20.11 36.15 13.45
N ASN A 623 -18.96 35.49 13.65
CA ASN A 623 -18.25 34.76 12.59
C ASN A 623 -18.18 33.24 12.78
N HIS A 624 -18.37 32.73 13.99
CA HIS A 624 -18.23 31.31 14.37
C HIS A 624 -19.41 30.78 15.22
N PRO A 625 -20.69 31.12 14.93
CA PRO A 625 -21.81 30.75 15.79
C PRO A 625 -22.08 29.23 15.87
N GLU A 626 -21.63 28.46 14.87
CA GLU A 626 -21.81 27.01 14.79
C GLU A 626 -20.56 26.22 15.20
N SER A 627 -19.51 26.90 15.70
CA SER A 627 -18.30 26.25 16.18
C SER A 627 -18.58 25.33 17.36
N ASP A 628 -17.82 24.23 17.48
CA ASP A 628 -17.88 23.32 18.62
C ASP A 628 -17.57 24.05 19.95
N TYR A 629 -16.79 25.13 19.91
CA TYR A 629 -16.44 25.94 21.08
C TYR A 629 -17.52 26.94 21.53
N LYS A 630 -18.70 26.96 20.88
CA LYS A 630 -19.72 28.01 21.14
C LYS A 630 -20.24 28.01 22.57
N ASN A 631 -20.32 26.83 23.19
CA ASN A 631 -20.78 26.67 24.56
C ASN A 631 -19.69 27.07 25.55
N ASP A 632 -18.45 26.68 25.31
CA ASP A 632 -17.29 27.07 26.13
C ASP A 632 -17.11 28.59 26.14
N VAL A 633 -17.26 29.24 24.98
CA VAL A 633 -17.23 30.70 24.85
C VAL A 633 -18.36 31.35 25.60
N LEU A 634 -19.58 30.79 25.54
CA LEU A 634 -20.71 31.31 26.28
C LEU A 634 -20.41 31.27 27.79
N VAL A 635 -20.00 30.13 28.32
CA VAL A 635 -19.68 29.95 29.74
C VAL A 635 -18.55 30.89 30.16
N ALA A 636 -17.45 30.95 29.41
CA ALA A 636 -16.34 31.84 29.67
C ALA A 636 -16.75 33.33 29.67
N SER A 637 -17.74 33.71 28.87
CA SER A 637 -18.23 35.10 28.78
C SER A 637 -19.20 35.52 29.88
N LEU A 638 -19.71 34.60 30.72
CA LEU A 638 -20.74 34.91 31.71
C LEU A 638 -20.33 36.00 32.71
N PRO A 639 -19.12 35.99 33.32
CA PRO A 639 -18.69 37.06 34.23
C PRO A 639 -18.66 38.43 33.53
N MET A 640 -18.21 38.46 32.27
CA MET A 640 -18.23 39.68 31.46
C MET A 640 -19.66 40.17 31.20
N LEU A 641 -20.61 39.27 30.92
CA LEU A 641 -22.02 39.65 30.73
C LEU A 641 -22.61 40.23 32.02
N VAL A 642 -22.29 39.63 33.17
CA VAL A 642 -22.74 40.12 34.49
C VAL A 642 -22.23 41.53 34.74
N GLU A 643 -20.93 41.76 34.59
CA GLU A 643 -20.32 43.07 34.83
C GLU A 643 -20.88 44.16 33.90
N GLN A 644 -21.24 43.80 32.67
CA GLN A 644 -21.88 44.70 31.72
C GLN A 644 -23.39 44.92 31.96
N GLY A 645 -23.95 44.36 33.04
CA GLY A 645 -25.39 44.44 33.35
C GLY A 645 -26.28 43.61 32.41
N ARG A 646 -25.71 42.63 31.72
CA ARG A 646 -26.34 41.75 30.72
C ARG A 646 -26.55 40.32 31.25
N LYS A 647 -26.65 40.13 32.57
CA LYS A 647 -26.83 38.80 33.17
C LYS A 647 -28.09 38.06 32.71
N ASP A 648 -29.18 38.79 32.40
CA ASP A 648 -30.40 38.21 31.84
C ASP A 648 -30.18 37.60 30.44
N GLU A 649 -29.27 38.18 29.65
CA GLU A 649 -28.86 37.62 28.35
C GLU A 649 -28.10 36.32 28.55
N GLY A 650 -27.15 36.29 29.49
CA GLY A 650 -26.40 35.08 29.84
C GLY A 650 -27.32 33.95 30.29
N LEU A 651 -28.27 34.27 31.18
CA LEU A 651 -29.28 33.32 31.67
C LEU A 651 -30.13 32.75 30.53
N GLN A 652 -30.63 33.61 29.64
CA GLN A 652 -31.45 33.16 28.51
C GLN A 652 -30.67 32.24 27.57
N LYS A 653 -29.41 32.58 27.26
CA LYS A 653 -28.56 31.75 26.39
C LYS A 653 -28.27 30.38 26.99
N LEU A 654 -27.93 30.30 28.28
CA LEU A 654 -27.74 29.02 28.97
C LEU A 654 -29.02 28.18 28.93
N ARG A 655 -30.18 28.83 29.17
CA ARG A 655 -31.49 28.18 29.08
C ARG A 655 -31.79 27.65 27.67
N ASP A 656 -31.46 28.40 26.63
CA ASP A 656 -31.69 27.99 25.24
C ASP A 656 -30.86 26.74 24.92
N VAL A 657 -29.57 26.71 25.29
CA VAL A 657 -28.71 25.53 25.08
C VAL A 657 -29.24 24.30 25.84
N VAL A 658 -29.66 24.48 27.10
CA VAL A 658 -30.31 23.42 27.89
C VAL A 658 -31.59 22.93 27.21
N TRP A 659 -32.40 23.85 26.68
CA TRP A 659 -33.66 23.53 26.02
C TRP A 659 -33.47 22.81 24.69
N GLU A 660 -32.46 23.17 23.90
CA GLU A 660 -32.13 22.51 22.63
C GLU A 660 -31.66 21.07 22.82
N ASN A 661 -30.94 20.80 23.93
CA ASN A 661 -30.33 19.49 24.20
C ASN A 661 -31.20 18.57 25.09
N GLN A 662 -32.38 19.02 25.52
CA GLN A 662 -33.25 18.27 26.45
C GLN A 662 -33.72 16.90 25.93
N GLY A 663 -33.68 16.67 24.62
CA GLY A 663 -34.22 15.48 23.97
C GLY A 663 -33.36 14.23 24.11
N ASP A 664 -32.07 14.39 24.41
CA ASP A 664 -31.11 13.29 24.45
C ASP A 664 -30.61 13.05 25.88
N PRO A 665 -31.00 11.92 26.52
CA PRO A 665 -30.52 11.52 27.84
C PRO A 665 -29.00 11.40 27.96
N LEU A 666 -28.30 11.14 26.85
CA LEU A 666 -26.84 10.96 26.81
C LEU A 666 -26.10 12.21 26.34
N SER A 667 -26.79 13.34 26.13
CA SER A 667 -26.15 14.58 25.68
C SER A 667 -25.11 15.07 26.70
N PRO A 668 -23.80 15.09 26.35
CA PRO A 668 -22.79 15.66 27.23
C PRO A 668 -22.99 17.16 27.39
N VAL A 669 -23.44 17.84 26.33
CA VAL A 669 -23.76 19.27 26.33
C VAL A 669 -24.86 19.57 27.34
N LEU A 670 -25.93 18.77 27.40
CA LEU A 670 -26.97 18.97 28.41
C LEU A 670 -26.41 18.84 29.83
N ALA A 671 -25.61 17.80 30.08
CA ALA A 671 -25.09 17.51 31.42
C ALA A 671 -24.19 18.65 31.93
N GLU A 672 -23.32 19.16 31.08
CA GLU A 672 -22.43 20.29 31.39
C GLU A 672 -23.20 21.60 31.53
N MET A 673 -23.96 21.98 30.49
CA MET A 673 -24.61 23.29 30.42
C MET A 673 -25.74 23.45 31.43
N PHE A 674 -26.39 22.36 31.84
CA PHE A 674 -27.36 22.41 32.94
C PHE A 674 -26.66 22.70 34.27
N GLY A 675 -25.45 22.17 34.48
CA GLY A 675 -24.60 22.50 35.62
C GLY A 675 -24.28 24.00 35.65
N SER A 676 -23.73 24.53 34.56
CA SER A 676 -23.42 25.97 34.44
C SER A 676 -24.66 26.85 34.60
N TYR A 677 -25.81 26.43 34.06
CA TYR A 677 -27.09 27.13 34.25
C TYR A 677 -27.51 27.22 35.71
N VAL A 678 -27.38 26.12 36.46
CA VAL A 678 -27.74 26.06 37.88
C VAL A 678 -26.74 26.82 38.75
N GLU A 679 -25.44 26.77 38.45
CA GLU A 679 -24.41 27.56 39.15
C GLU A 679 -24.60 29.05 38.92
N PHE A 680 -24.78 29.47 37.67
CA PHE A 680 -25.05 30.87 37.32
C PHE A 680 -26.30 31.42 38.05
N LEU A 681 -27.36 30.61 38.17
CA LEU A 681 -28.53 30.98 38.94
C LEU A 681 -28.26 31.18 40.44
N LYS A 682 -27.36 30.39 41.02
CA LYS A 682 -27.01 30.49 42.45
C LYS A 682 -26.12 31.68 42.74
N ASP A 683 -25.21 31.98 41.83
CA ASP A 683 -24.21 33.03 42.02
C ASP A 683 -24.80 34.42 41.76
N GLU A 684 -25.71 34.54 40.79
CA GLU A 684 -26.16 35.84 40.28
C GLU A 684 -27.59 36.23 40.65
N PHE A 685 -28.37 35.32 41.26
CA PHE A 685 -29.77 35.52 41.60
C PHE A 685 -30.12 35.01 43.01
N GLU A 686 -31.25 35.50 43.54
CA GLU A 686 -31.75 35.08 44.85
C GLU A 686 -32.16 33.59 44.87
N PRO A 687 -31.99 32.86 46.00
CA PRO A 687 -32.23 31.41 46.07
C PRO A 687 -33.63 30.96 45.60
N GLU A 688 -34.66 31.77 45.84
CA GLU A 688 -36.03 31.48 45.40
C GLU A 688 -36.16 31.45 43.87
N PHE A 689 -35.35 32.23 43.17
CA PHE A 689 -35.40 32.36 41.72
C PHE A 689 -34.98 31.07 41.00
N LEU A 690 -34.06 30.30 41.59
CA LEU A 690 -33.72 28.96 41.09
C LEU A 690 -34.95 28.07 41.03
N PHE A 691 -35.76 28.04 42.08
CA PHE A 691 -36.98 27.22 42.09
C PHE A 691 -38.01 27.70 41.08
N GLU A 692 -38.14 29.02 40.88
CA GLU A 692 -38.98 29.60 39.82
C GLU A 692 -38.54 29.13 38.44
N GLN A 693 -37.25 29.20 38.13
CA GLN A 693 -36.70 28.76 36.84
C GLN A 693 -36.85 27.24 36.64
N MET A 694 -36.57 26.43 37.66
CA MET A 694 -36.73 24.98 37.59
C MET A 694 -38.20 24.58 37.35
N ASN A 695 -39.15 25.22 38.03
CA ASN A 695 -40.57 24.98 37.79
C ASN A 695 -40.97 25.46 36.38
N GLY A 696 -40.46 26.61 35.94
CA GLY A 696 -40.69 27.13 34.60
C GLY A 696 -40.23 26.18 33.49
N LEU A 697 -39.08 25.52 33.65
CA LEU A 697 -38.61 24.49 32.72
C LEU A 697 -39.53 23.27 32.69
N GLN A 698 -40.04 22.85 33.85
CA GLN A 698 -40.94 21.68 33.97
C GLN A 698 -42.35 21.95 33.43
N ASP A 699 -42.86 23.16 33.63
CA ASP A 699 -44.22 23.56 33.24
C ASP A 699 -44.30 23.96 31.75
N GLN A 700 -43.16 24.19 31.09
CA GLN A 700 -43.12 24.59 29.69
C GLN A 700 -43.55 23.44 28.78
N ARG A 701 -44.50 23.72 27.86
CA ARG A 701 -45.00 22.73 26.92
C ARG A 701 -43.86 22.17 26.06
N GLY A 702 -43.67 20.85 26.09
CA GLY A 702 -42.63 20.16 25.35
C GLY A 702 -41.43 19.71 26.21
N ALA A 703 -41.42 20.04 27.51
CA ALA A 703 -40.40 19.56 28.44
C ALA A 703 -40.31 18.04 28.43
N THR A 704 -39.11 17.51 28.21
CA THR A 704 -38.85 16.07 28.17
C THR A 704 -38.69 15.48 29.57
N PRO A 705 -38.91 14.16 29.76
CA PRO A 705 -38.61 13.49 31.02
C PRO A 705 -37.19 13.75 31.52
N CYS A 706 -36.20 13.76 30.61
CA CYS A 706 -34.81 14.03 30.91
C CYS A 706 -34.60 15.40 31.58
N LEU A 707 -35.09 16.49 30.96
CA LEU A 707 -34.96 17.84 31.50
C LEU A 707 -35.74 18.00 32.81
N MET A 708 -36.93 17.40 32.90
CA MET A 708 -37.71 17.38 34.14
C MET A 708 -36.95 16.67 35.27
N GLY A 709 -36.20 15.61 34.97
CA GLY A 709 -35.35 14.90 35.91
C GLY A 709 -34.23 15.78 36.45
N TRP A 710 -33.47 16.42 35.55
CA TRP A 710 -32.44 17.40 35.91
C TRP A 710 -32.97 18.52 36.79
N ALA A 711 -34.08 19.15 36.40
CA ALA A 711 -34.71 20.22 37.19
C ALA A 711 -35.20 19.74 38.57
N THR A 712 -35.71 18.52 38.67
CA THR A 712 -36.13 17.95 39.97
C THR A 712 -34.93 17.72 40.89
N VAL A 713 -33.84 17.17 40.35
CA VAL A 713 -32.63 16.92 41.13
C VAL A 713 -31.94 18.21 41.53
N ALA A 714 -31.90 19.23 40.68
CA ALA A 714 -31.37 20.54 41.03
C ALA A 714 -32.15 21.20 42.19
N LYS A 715 -33.48 21.05 42.23
CA LYS A 715 -34.29 21.49 43.38
C LYS A 715 -33.97 20.70 44.64
N ALA A 716 -33.84 19.38 44.55
CA ALA A 716 -33.45 18.55 45.70
C ALA A 716 -32.06 18.96 46.23
N ASP A 717 -31.11 19.19 45.34
CA ASP A 717 -29.76 19.68 45.62
C ASP A 717 -29.71 21.05 46.28
N ALA A 718 -30.58 21.96 45.86
CA ALA A 718 -30.70 23.27 46.48
C ALA A 718 -31.27 23.15 47.90
N LEU A 719 -32.26 22.28 48.12
CA LEU A 719 -32.86 22.04 49.43
C LEU A 719 -31.88 21.36 50.40
N GLU A 720 -31.14 20.35 49.95
CA GLU A 720 -30.13 19.66 50.77
C GLU A 720 -29.05 20.64 51.28
N ARG A 721 -28.60 21.57 50.44
CA ARG A 721 -27.64 22.63 50.83
C ARG A 721 -28.21 23.66 51.80
N GLN A 722 -29.52 23.91 51.77
CA GLN A 722 -30.18 24.81 52.72
C GLN A 722 -30.43 24.16 54.09
N GLU A 723 -30.00 22.91 54.29
CA GLU A 723 -30.19 22.14 55.54
C GLU A 723 -31.65 22.14 56.03
N VAL A 724 -32.60 22.14 55.10
CA VAL A 724 -34.02 22.11 55.42
C VAL A 724 -34.46 20.71 55.86
N ASP A 725 -35.69 20.63 56.39
CA ASP A 725 -36.32 19.35 56.74
C ASP A 725 -36.25 18.35 55.56
N GLN A 726 -35.73 17.15 55.85
CA GLN A 726 -35.62 16.03 54.93
C GLN A 726 -36.96 15.70 54.24
N GLU A 727 -38.10 16.00 54.85
CA GLU A 727 -39.42 15.84 54.24
C GLU A 727 -39.57 16.66 52.93
N LYS A 728 -38.99 17.86 52.86
CA LYS A 728 -39.01 18.70 51.65
C LYS A 728 -38.18 18.09 50.52
N VAL A 729 -36.98 17.60 50.84
CA VAL A 729 -36.10 16.91 49.88
C VAL A 729 -36.78 15.65 49.35
N ASN A 730 -37.38 14.85 50.25
CA ASN A 730 -38.10 13.64 49.89
C ASN A 730 -39.25 13.90 48.92
N LYS A 731 -39.95 15.04 49.04
CA LYS A 731 -41.03 15.41 48.14
C LYS A 731 -40.58 15.53 46.67
N GLU A 732 -39.40 16.08 46.42
CA GLU A 732 -38.85 16.16 45.06
C GLU A 732 -38.44 14.77 44.55
N PHE A 733 -37.82 13.92 45.37
CA PHE A 733 -37.50 12.55 44.96
C PHE A 733 -38.73 11.68 44.71
N TYR A 734 -39.82 11.85 45.47
CA TYR A 734 -41.09 11.17 45.17
C TYR A 734 -41.69 11.61 43.83
N ARG A 735 -41.51 12.88 43.44
CA ARG A 735 -41.91 13.36 42.11
C ARG A 735 -41.04 12.77 41.02
N LEU A 736 -39.73 12.68 41.26
CA LEU A 736 -38.79 12.04 40.33
C LEU A 736 -39.11 10.56 40.13
N GLU A 737 -39.35 9.82 41.23
CA GLU A 737 -39.66 8.38 41.24
C GLU A 737 -40.96 8.06 40.49
N ALA A 738 -41.93 8.97 40.50
CA ALA A 738 -43.25 8.76 39.90
C ALA A 738 -43.16 8.62 38.37
N GLY A 739 -43.30 7.39 37.87
CA GLY A 739 -43.21 7.09 36.43
C GLY A 739 -41.79 7.14 35.88
N PHE A 740 -40.78 7.07 36.74
CA PHE A 740 -39.37 7.11 36.36
C PHE A 740 -39.00 5.95 35.44
N LYS A 741 -38.38 6.28 34.30
CA LYS A 741 -37.75 5.32 33.40
C LYS A 741 -36.30 5.71 33.17
N PRO A 742 -35.33 4.86 33.55
CA PRO A 742 -33.92 5.23 33.47
C PRO A 742 -33.46 5.48 32.02
N GLU A 743 -34.11 4.87 31.02
CA GLU A 743 -33.83 5.11 29.61
C GLU A 743 -34.20 6.49 29.09
N GLU A 744 -35.15 7.18 29.74
CA GLU A 744 -35.59 8.54 29.39
C GLU A 744 -34.80 9.63 30.16
N GLN A 745 -33.79 9.24 30.95
CA GLN A 745 -33.13 10.09 31.93
C GLN A 745 -31.61 10.09 31.75
N SER A 746 -30.96 11.24 31.99
CA SER A 746 -29.50 11.28 32.10
C SER A 746 -28.99 10.53 33.32
N ASN A 747 -27.71 10.18 33.31
CA ASN A 747 -27.10 9.39 34.38
C ASN A 747 -27.20 10.06 35.74
N TYR A 748 -27.00 11.38 35.82
CA TYR A 748 -27.00 12.09 37.09
C TYR A 748 -28.34 11.97 37.84
N PRO A 749 -29.52 12.22 37.23
CA PRO A 749 -30.81 11.93 37.85
C PRO A 749 -31.02 10.46 38.29
N VAL A 750 -30.57 9.51 37.49
CA VAL A 750 -30.66 8.07 37.81
C VAL A 750 -29.82 7.74 39.06
N VAL A 751 -28.56 8.18 39.08
CA VAL A 751 -27.63 7.98 40.20
C VAL A 751 -28.19 8.62 41.47
N ARG A 752 -28.74 9.83 41.37
CA ARG A 752 -29.32 10.53 42.53
C ARG A 752 -30.56 9.87 43.08
N LEU A 753 -31.45 9.38 42.21
CA LEU A 753 -32.60 8.59 42.64
C LEU A 753 -32.16 7.27 43.31
N ALA A 754 -31.15 6.60 42.76
CA ALA A 754 -30.61 5.36 43.31
C ALA A 754 -29.99 5.60 44.70
N ARG A 755 -29.18 6.64 44.87
CA ARG A 755 -28.60 7.04 46.16
C ARG A 755 -29.67 7.34 47.21
N TRP A 756 -30.71 8.09 46.82
CA TRP A 756 -31.82 8.37 47.73
C TRP A 756 -32.57 7.08 48.14
N LYS A 757 -32.82 6.17 47.19
CA LYS A 757 -33.42 4.85 47.48
C LYS A 757 -32.55 4.02 48.43
N ALA A 758 -31.25 3.94 48.21
CA ALA A 758 -30.33 3.18 49.03
C ALA A 758 -30.24 3.79 50.45
N ASN A 759 -29.90 5.07 50.55
CA ASN A 759 -29.45 5.69 51.80
C ASN A 759 -30.60 6.26 52.66
N VAL A 760 -31.69 6.71 52.03
CA VAL A 760 -32.82 7.33 52.76
C VAL A 760 -33.97 6.34 52.92
N ARG A 761 -34.24 5.54 51.88
CA ARG A 761 -35.36 4.58 51.88
C ARG A 761 -34.97 3.17 52.32
N ASN A 762 -33.68 2.88 52.48
CA ASN A 762 -33.15 1.54 52.76
C ASN A 762 -33.63 0.49 51.73
N ARG A 763 -33.65 0.86 50.44
CA ARG A 763 -34.10 0.03 49.31
C ARG A 763 -32.93 -0.24 48.35
N GLU A 764 -31.91 -0.93 48.87
CA GLU A 764 -30.66 -1.18 48.14
C GLU A 764 -30.87 -1.98 46.85
N GLU A 765 -31.80 -2.95 46.82
CA GLU A 765 -32.07 -3.74 45.60
C GLU A 765 -32.70 -2.91 44.48
N GLU A 766 -33.56 -1.95 44.83
CA GLU A 766 -34.11 -1.00 43.84
C GLU A 766 -33.03 -0.03 43.33
N ALA A 767 -32.08 0.36 44.19
CA ALA A 767 -30.95 1.19 43.79
C ALA A 767 -29.99 0.44 42.86
N LYS A 768 -29.65 -0.82 43.18
CA LYS A 768 -28.83 -1.70 42.33
C LYS A 768 -29.41 -1.83 40.93
N ALA A 769 -30.73 -1.99 40.80
CA ALA A 769 -31.37 -2.08 39.48
C ALA A 769 -31.14 -0.82 38.62
N LEU A 770 -31.15 0.37 39.22
CA LEU A 770 -30.88 1.64 38.54
C LEU A 770 -29.40 1.79 38.16
N TYR A 771 -28.48 1.43 39.06
CA TYR A 771 -27.05 1.43 38.75
C TYR A 771 -26.72 0.43 37.63
N GLN A 772 -27.26 -0.78 37.71
CA GLN A 772 -27.03 -1.84 36.73
C GLN A 772 -27.49 -1.43 35.33
N TYR A 773 -28.59 -0.68 35.22
CA TYR A 773 -29.02 -0.14 33.94
C TYR A 773 -27.92 0.73 33.27
N ILE A 774 -27.26 1.61 34.02
CA ILE A 774 -26.17 2.44 33.48
C ILE A 774 -24.96 1.55 33.16
N LEU A 775 -24.61 0.62 34.06
CA LEU A 775 -23.48 -0.28 33.88
C LEU A 775 -23.59 -1.14 32.62
N ASP A 776 -24.80 -1.60 32.29
CA ASP A 776 -25.06 -2.46 31.14
C ASP A 776 -25.20 -1.68 29.82
N ASN A 777 -25.77 -0.47 29.87
CA ASN A 777 -26.22 0.23 28.67
C ASN A 777 -25.39 1.46 28.31
N ARG A 778 -24.55 1.99 29.22
CA ARG A 778 -23.89 3.29 29.05
C ARG A 778 -22.41 3.31 29.51
N PRO A 779 -21.57 2.34 29.11
CA PRO A 779 -20.16 2.32 29.49
C PRO A 779 -19.41 3.56 29.00
N GLY A 780 -18.56 4.12 29.88
CA GLY A 780 -17.72 5.28 29.56
C GLY A 780 -18.44 6.64 29.55
N SER A 781 -19.74 6.68 29.85
CA SER A 781 -20.49 7.93 29.95
C SER A 781 -20.30 8.62 31.32
N ALA A 782 -20.52 9.93 31.41
CA ALA A 782 -20.37 10.68 32.66
C ALA A 782 -21.24 10.10 33.79
N ASN A 783 -20.69 10.04 35.01
CA ASN A 783 -21.29 9.41 36.20
C ASN A 783 -21.38 7.87 36.18
N PHE A 784 -20.80 7.20 35.17
CA PHE A 784 -20.70 5.74 35.15
C PHE A 784 -19.83 5.23 36.32
N GLU A 785 -18.75 5.93 36.62
CA GLU A 785 -17.83 5.68 37.73
C GLU A 785 -18.50 5.74 39.10
N TYR A 786 -19.48 6.64 39.29
CA TYR A 786 -20.29 6.67 40.51
C TYR A 786 -21.17 5.41 40.63
N CYS A 787 -21.66 4.86 39.52
CA CYS A 787 -22.44 3.62 39.54
C CYS A 787 -21.58 2.42 39.94
N LEU A 788 -20.33 2.36 39.45
CA LEU A 788 -19.36 1.35 39.86
C LEU A 788 -19.11 1.41 41.37
N ILE A 789 -18.82 2.61 41.88
CA ILE A 789 -18.51 2.81 43.31
C ILE A 789 -19.71 2.54 44.20
N ASP A 790 -20.87 3.14 43.90
CA ASP A 790 -22.07 2.96 44.73
C ASP A 790 -22.48 1.47 44.75
N THR A 791 -22.39 0.76 43.61
CA THR A 791 -22.67 -0.69 43.54
C THR A 791 -21.65 -1.49 44.34
N ALA A 792 -20.36 -1.18 44.21
CA ALA A 792 -19.29 -1.85 44.93
C ALA A 792 -19.42 -1.65 46.44
N GLU A 793 -19.80 -0.46 46.92
CA GLU A 793 -20.03 -0.20 48.34
C GLU A 793 -21.20 -1.02 48.91
N ILE A 794 -22.28 -1.20 48.14
CA ILE A 794 -23.40 -2.06 48.56
C ILE A 794 -22.96 -3.53 48.59
N GLN A 795 -22.27 -3.99 47.55
CA GLN A 795 -21.76 -5.36 47.45
C GLN A 795 -20.71 -5.70 48.52
N ALA A 796 -19.85 -4.73 48.87
CA ALA A 796 -18.82 -4.87 49.90
C ALA A 796 -19.42 -5.14 51.30
N LYS A 797 -20.63 -4.63 51.55
CA LYS A 797 -21.37 -4.87 52.81
C LYS A 797 -21.99 -6.26 52.87
N SER A 798 -22.11 -6.98 51.75
CA SER A 798 -22.74 -8.29 51.67
C SER A 798 -22.01 -9.35 52.51
N GLU A 799 -22.76 -10.34 52.99
CA GLU A 799 -22.21 -11.54 53.63
C GLU A 799 -21.74 -12.57 52.60
N ASP A 800 -22.20 -12.46 51.35
CA ASP A 800 -21.78 -13.33 50.24
C ASP A 800 -20.36 -13.00 49.77
N PRO A 801 -19.38 -13.93 49.85
CA PRO A 801 -18.04 -13.73 49.34
C PRO A 801 -17.98 -13.43 47.84
N ALA A 802 -18.91 -13.96 47.03
CA ALA A 802 -18.92 -13.71 45.59
C ALA A 802 -19.19 -12.22 45.30
N GLN A 803 -20.18 -11.63 45.99
CA GLN A 803 -20.48 -10.21 45.86
C GLN A 803 -19.31 -9.33 46.32
N ARG A 804 -18.58 -9.72 47.37
CA ARG A 804 -17.37 -8.99 47.79
C ARG A 804 -16.23 -9.10 46.77
N GLY A 805 -16.10 -10.24 46.10
CA GLY A 805 -15.19 -10.40 44.97
C GLY A 805 -15.52 -9.45 43.82
N GLU A 806 -16.80 -9.38 43.42
CA GLU A 806 -17.26 -8.44 42.40
C GLU A 806 -17.08 -6.97 42.80
N ALA A 807 -17.20 -6.64 44.09
CA ALA A 807 -16.92 -5.29 44.59
C ALA A 807 -15.44 -4.94 44.47
N MET A 808 -14.55 -5.90 44.79
CA MET A 808 -13.10 -5.74 44.67
C MET A 808 -12.68 -5.43 43.23
N GLU A 809 -13.24 -6.17 42.25
CA GLU A 809 -12.98 -5.92 40.83
C GLU A 809 -13.38 -4.51 40.39
N LYS A 810 -14.56 -4.03 40.84
CA LYS A 810 -15.02 -2.66 40.54
C LYS A 810 -14.13 -1.59 41.16
N PHE A 811 -13.70 -1.77 42.42
CA PHE A 811 -12.77 -0.83 43.06
C PHE A 811 -11.41 -0.77 42.35
N LEU A 812 -10.85 -1.93 41.98
CA LEU A 812 -9.60 -2.00 41.21
C LEU A 812 -9.73 -1.32 39.85
N ARG A 813 -10.87 -1.50 39.18
CA ARG A 813 -11.16 -0.83 37.91
C ARG A 813 -11.18 0.69 38.06
N VAL A 814 -11.83 1.22 39.10
CA VAL A 814 -11.87 2.67 39.36
C VAL A 814 -10.46 3.20 39.66
N LEU A 815 -9.64 2.48 40.43
CA LEU A 815 -8.25 2.87 40.69
C LEU A 815 -7.38 2.91 39.43
N ALA A 816 -7.65 2.01 38.46
CA ALA A 816 -6.89 1.94 37.22
C ALA A 816 -7.34 2.96 36.17
N GLU A 817 -8.65 3.22 36.09
CA GLU A 817 -9.27 3.94 34.96
C GLU A 817 -9.70 5.38 35.31
N VAL A 818 -9.89 5.72 36.59
CA VAL A 818 -10.56 6.97 37.00
C VAL A 818 -9.63 7.88 37.81
N PRO A 819 -9.20 9.04 37.26
CA PRO A 819 -8.36 10.00 37.97
C PRO A 819 -9.21 10.95 38.84
N ASN A 820 -9.92 10.42 39.84
CA ASN A 820 -10.70 11.22 40.79
C ASN A 820 -10.35 10.84 42.24
N ASP A 821 -9.74 11.76 42.98
CA ASP A 821 -9.24 11.52 44.34
C ASP A 821 -10.30 11.04 45.33
N GLU A 822 -11.54 11.54 45.24
CA GLU A 822 -12.62 11.11 46.14
C GLU A 822 -13.03 9.67 45.84
N LEU A 823 -13.13 9.29 44.56
CA LEU A 823 -13.49 7.94 44.14
C LEU A 823 -12.37 6.94 44.39
N GLN A 824 -11.11 7.37 44.24
CA GLN A 824 -9.95 6.57 44.61
C GLN A 824 -9.92 6.35 46.13
N GLU A 825 -10.18 7.39 46.93
CA GLU A 825 -10.26 7.29 48.39
C GLU A 825 -11.32 6.25 48.80
N LYS A 826 -12.53 6.35 48.23
CA LYS A 826 -13.63 5.40 48.47
C LYS A 826 -13.27 3.98 48.05
N SER A 827 -12.54 3.83 46.93
CA SER A 827 -12.11 2.53 46.42
C SER A 827 -11.14 1.84 47.36
N VAL A 828 -10.07 2.52 47.76
CA VAL A 828 -9.08 1.96 48.69
C VAL A 828 -9.73 1.63 50.03
N LEU A 829 -10.60 2.51 50.53
CA LEU A 829 -11.34 2.29 51.77
C LEU A 829 -12.26 1.05 51.67
N GLY A 830 -12.99 0.90 50.56
CA GLY A 830 -13.85 -0.24 50.29
C GLY A 830 -13.07 -1.56 50.23
N MET A 831 -11.95 -1.57 49.51
CA MET A 831 -11.06 -2.75 49.41
C MET A 831 -10.51 -3.15 50.78
N ALA A 832 -10.04 -2.18 51.57
CA ALA A 832 -9.49 -2.43 52.89
C ALA A 832 -10.56 -2.99 53.86
N ARG A 833 -11.79 -2.46 53.78
CA ARG A 833 -12.95 -2.97 54.53
C ARG A 833 -13.31 -4.40 54.14
N ILE A 834 -13.28 -4.75 52.85
CA ILE A 834 -13.52 -6.13 52.37
C ILE A 834 -12.49 -7.09 52.98
N LYS A 835 -11.19 -6.80 52.85
CA LYS A 835 -10.12 -7.66 53.37
C LYS A 835 -10.17 -7.83 54.88
N THR A 836 -10.45 -6.75 55.58
CA THR A 836 -10.69 -6.79 57.04
C THR A 836 -11.88 -7.67 57.38
N LYS A 837 -13.01 -7.56 56.64
CA LYS A 837 -14.22 -8.36 56.87
C LYS A 837 -13.99 -9.85 56.61
N GLU A 838 -13.15 -10.18 55.64
CA GLU A 838 -12.73 -11.56 55.33
C GLU A 838 -11.76 -12.16 56.36
N GLY A 839 -11.22 -11.33 57.27
CA GLY A 839 -10.20 -11.74 58.23
C GLY A 839 -8.80 -11.90 57.62
N ASP A 840 -8.61 -11.43 56.38
CA ASP A 840 -7.35 -11.44 55.65
C ASP A 840 -6.53 -10.20 56.04
N TYR A 841 -6.04 -10.22 57.28
CA TYR A 841 -5.30 -9.08 57.87
C TYR A 841 -3.94 -8.84 57.21
N GLU A 842 -3.34 -9.88 56.60
CA GLU A 842 -2.09 -9.77 55.85
C GLU A 842 -2.29 -8.94 54.58
N ALA A 843 -3.38 -9.19 53.83
CA ALA A 843 -3.72 -8.37 52.67
C ALA A 843 -4.32 -7.00 53.05
N ALA A 844 -5.02 -6.89 54.18
CA ALA A 844 -5.63 -5.63 54.61
C ALA A 844 -4.60 -4.58 55.04
N GLN A 845 -3.52 -5.00 55.71
CA GLN A 845 -2.50 -4.09 56.24
C GLN A 845 -1.93 -3.11 55.20
N PRO A 846 -1.36 -3.55 54.06
CA PRO A 846 -0.76 -2.63 53.09
C PRO A 846 -1.77 -1.66 52.47
N ILE A 847 -3.04 -2.06 52.36
CA ILE A 847 -4.11 -1.19 51.84
C ILE A 847 -4.45 -0.09 52.85
N TRP A 848 -4.50 -0.43 54.15
CA TRP A 848 -4.68 0.58 55.21
C TRP A 848 -3.48 1.52 55.35
N GLU A 849 -2.26 1.02 55.16
CA GLU A 849 -1.04 1.82 55.12
C GLU A 849 -1.09 2.81 53.95
N GLN A 850 -1.40 2.33 52.74
CA GLN A 850 -1.60 3.17 51.56
C GLN A 850 -2.62 4.30 51.81
N TYR A 851 -3.76 3.97 52.43
CA TYR A 851 -4.78 4.97 52.75
C TYR A 851 -4.24 6.05 53.71
N LEU A 852 -3.44 5.65 54.70
CA LEU A 852 -2.89 6.57 55.71
C LEU A 852 -1.68 7.36 55.23
N GLU A 853 -0.91 6.85 54.27
CA GLU A 853 0.19 7.57 53.63
C GLU A 853 -0.32 8.75 52.79
N ASN A 854 -1.50 8.61 52.18
CA ASN A 854 -2.15 9.73 51.49
C ASN A 854 -2.67 10.76 52.52
N THR A 855 -2.06 11.95 52.54
CA THR A 855 -2.44 13.02 53.48
C THR A 855 -3.67 13.82 53.03
N GLY A 856 -4.06 13.71 51.77
CA GLY A 856 -5.28 14.30 51.20
C GLY A 856 -6.55 13.58 51.62
N TRP A 857 -6.48 12.25 51.81
CA TRP A 857 -7.63 11.42 52.16
C TRP A 857 -8.07 11.56 53.62
N ARG A 858 -9.35 11.88 53.85
CA ARG A 858 -9.85 12.27 55.18
C ARG A 858 -11.15 11.58 55.62
N ILE A 859 -11.84 10.88 54.72
CA ILE A 859 -13.19 10.32 54.94
C ILE A 859 -13.23 9.41 56.17
N SER A 860 -12.20 8.60 56.43
CA SER A 860 -12.24 7.55 57.47
C SER A 860 -10.90 7.30 58.17
N ARG A 861 -10.10 8.34 58.43
CA ARG A 861 -8.80 8.20 59.13
C ARG A 861 -8.86 7.54 60.52
N PRO A 862 -9.84 7.83 61.41
CA PRO A 862 -9.93 7.16 62.71
C PRO A 862 -10.18 5.65 62.57
N GLU A 863 -11.03 5.26 61.61
CA GLU A 863 -11.28 3.85 61.27
C GLU A 863 -10.01 3.20 60.72
N ALA A 864 -9.36 3.83 59.74
CA ALA A 864 -8.16 3.28 59.10
C ALA A 864 -7.03 3.02 60.11
N ASN A 865 -6.80 3.96 61.05
CA ASN A 865 -5.83 3.74 62.13
C ASN A 865 -6.26 2.58 63.04
N TYR A 866 -7.55 2.46 63.36
CA TYR A 866 -8.05 1.36 64.19
C TYR A 866 -7.88 0.01 63.50
N ARG A 867 -8.21 -0.09 62.22
CA ARG A 867 -8.09 -1.31 61.43
C ARG A 867 -6.63 -1.68 61.17
N LEU A 868 -5.74 -0.72 60.97
CA LEU A 868 -4.31 -0.98 60.90
C LEU A 868 -3.76 -1.52 62.23
N ALA A 869 -4.16 -0.93 63.36
CA ALA A 869 -3.81 -1.45 64.68
C ALA A 869 -4.34 -2.88 64.90
N GLU A 870 -5.55 -3.16 64.41
CA GLU A 870 -6.14 -4.51 64.41
C GLU A 870 -5.34 -5.49 63.55
N CYS A 871 -4.84 -5.08 62.38
CA CYS A 871 -3.97 -5.91 61.55
C CYS A 871 -2.68 -6.29 62.32
N PHE A 872 -2.00 -5.32 62.95
CA PHE A 872 -0.82 -5.60 63.78
C PHE A 872 -1.12 -6.52 64.95
N ASP A 873 -2.25 -6.30 65.65
CA ASP A 873 -2.67 -7.12 66.77
C ASP A 873 -2.92 -8.58 66.35
N LYS A 874 -3.61 -8.77 65.22
CA LYS A 874 -3.89 -10.10 64.66
C LYS A 874 -2.66 -10.80 64.10
N ALA A 875 -1.69 -10.04 63.59
CA ALA A 875 -0.39 -10.54 63.17
C ALA A 875 0.56 -10.86 64.36
N GLY A 876 0.14 -10.57 65.59
CA GLY A 876 0.96 -10.78 66.79
C GLY A 876 2.03 -9.71 67.03
N ASN A 877 2.06 -8.63 66.24
CA ASN A 877 2.95 -7.49 66.43
C ASN A 877 2.37 -6.54 67.50
N THR A 878 2.46 -6.98 68.75
CA THR A 878 1.89 -6.26 69.90
C THR A 878 2.45 -4.85 70.10
N PRO A 879 3.77 -4.59 69.95
CA PRO A 879 4.32 -3.24 70.14
C PRO A 879 3.73 -2.20 69.18
N ASP A 880 3.63 -2.54 67.88
CA ASP A 880 3.10 -1.61 66.88
C ASP A 880 1.58 -1.46 67.01
N ALA A 881 0.86 -2.55 67.30
CA ALA A 881 -0.57 -2.49 67.60
C ALA A 881 -0.89 -1.51 68.75
N LEU A 882 -0.18 -1.63 69.88
CA LEU A 882 -0.37 -0.73 71.03
C LEU A 882 -0.01 0.72 70.68
N LYS A 883 1.09 0.94 69.93
CA LYS A 883 1.49 2.28 69.50
C LYS A 883 0.38 2.97 68.69
N VAL A 884 -0.23 2.25 67.74
CA VAL A 884 -1.31 2.79 66.91
C VAL A 884 -2.61 2.91 67.70
N TYR A 885 -3.00 1.93 68.52
CA TYR A 885 -4.21 2.08 69.36
C TYR A 885 -4.11 3.29 70.30
N VAL A 886 -2.94 3.54 70.88
CA VAL A 886 -2.70 4.72 71.73
C VAL A 886 -2.83 6.03 70.96
N SER A 887 -2.35 6.07 69.72
CA SER A 887 -2.42 7.28 68.89
C SER A 887 -3.87 7.63 68.55
N ILE A 888 -4.76 6.64 68.37
CA ILE A 888 -6.16 6.87 68.00
C ILE A 888 -6.88 7.70 69.06
N TYR A 889 -6.89 7.23 70.31
CA TYR A 889 -7.62 7.94 71.36
C TYR A 889 -6.88 9.20 71.85
N ALA A 890 -5.61 9.39 71.48
CA ALA A 890 -4.89 10.64 71.69
C ALA A 890 -5.25 11.70 70.64
N ASN A 891 -5.35 11.30 69.37
CA ASN A 891 -5.52 12.22 68.23
C ASN A 891 -6.97 12.40 67.79
N PHE A 892 -7.85 11.41 68.05
CA PHE A 892 -9.25 11.40 67.63
C PHE A 892 -10.24 11.28 68.81
N PRO A 893 -10.08 12.04 69.92
CA PRO A 893 -10.91 11.87 71.12
C PRO A 893 -12.40 12.12 70.90
N GLY A 894 -12.80 12.86 69.86
CA GLY A 894 -14.20 13.09 69.49
C GLY A 894 -14.86 11.95 68.70
N HIS A 895 -14.08 11.03 68.13
CA HIS A 895 -14.59 9.88 67.39
C HIS A 895 -14.78 8.69 68.34
N LEU A 896 -15.88 8.72 69.10
CA LEU A 896 -16.11 7.81 70.23
C LEU A 896 -16.14 6.34 69.83
N ASP A 897 -16.70 5.98 68.67
CA ASP A 897 -16.75 4.59 68.20
C ASP A 897 -15.34 3.96 68.12
N TRP A 898 -14.39 4.68 67.54
CA TRP A 898 -13.02 4.21 67.34
C TRP A 898 -12.14 4.39 68.58
N SER A 899 -12.24 5.54 69.23
CA SER A 899 -11.42 5.86 70.39
C SER A 899 -11.76 5.01 71.62
N THR A 900 -13.05 4.73 71.85
CA THR A 900 -13.45 3.88 72.97
C THR A 900 -13.03 2.42 72.77
N GLU A 901 -13.15 1.89 71.55
CA GLU A 901 -12.71 0.53 71.26
C GLU A 901 -11.17 0.41 71.28
N ALA A 902 -10.44 1.43 70.82
CA ALA A 902 -8.98 1.48 70.92
C ALA A 902 -8.49 1.44 72.39
N TYR A 903 -9.14 2.19 73.28
CA TYR A 903 -8.86 2.14 74.72
C TYR A 903 -9.11 0.74 75.30
N LEU A 904 -10.27 0.15 74.99
CA LEU A 904 -10.65 -1.16 75.46
C LEU A 904 -9.68 -2.24 74.98
N ARG A 905 -9.26 -2.18 73.72
CA ARG A 905 -8.32 -3.13 73.13
C ARG A 905 -6.91 -2.97 73.72
N THR A 906 -6.44 -1.73 73.88
CA THR A 906 -5.17 -1.42 74.56
C THR A 906 -5.14 -2.02 75.98
N ALA A 907 -6.22 -1.83 76.75
CA ALA A 907 -6.32 -2.38 78.10
C ALA A 907 -6.35 -3.92 78.10
N ALA A 908 -7.07 -4.53 77.15
CA ALA A 908 -7.14 -5.98 77.02
C ALA A 908 -5.78 -6.61 76.66
N ILE A 909 -5.07 -6.05 75.68
CA ILE A 909 -3.72 -6.50 75.28
C ILE A 909 -2.75 -6.36 76.45
N THR A 910 -2.76 -5.19 77.14
CA THR A 910 -1.89 -4.93 78.30
C THR A 910 -2.14 -5.94 79.43
N LYS A 911 -3.41 -6.28 79.67
CA LYS A 911 -3.79 -7.29 80.66
C LYS A 911 -3.32 -8.69 80.26
N ALA A 912 -3.51 -9.08 79.01
CA ALA A 912 -3.08 -10.37 78.48
C ALA A 912 -1.54 -10.54 78.57
N GLY A 913 -0.79 -9.46 78.44
CA GLY A 913 0.67 -9.41 78.67
C GLY A 913 1.10 -9.52 80.14
N GLY A 914 0.17 -9.72 81.09
CA GLY A 914 0.45 -9.88 82.51
C GLY A 914 0.54 -8.57 83.31
N GLU A 915 0.31 -7.42 82.67
CA GLU A 915 0.44 -6.10 83.31
C GLU A 915 -0.89 -5.56 83.85
N ASP A 916 -1.52 -6.32 84.75
CA ASP A 916 -2.88 -6.05 85.27
C ASP A 916 -3.08 -4.60 85.77
N LEU A 917 -2.09 -4.04 86.49
CA LEU A 917 -2.18 -2.66 87.00
C LEU A 917 -2.14 -1.62 85.88
N LYS A 918 -1.34 -1.82 84.83
CA LYS A 918 -1.28 -0.89 83.71
C LYS A 918 -2.57 -0.93 82.90
N ALA A 919 -3.14 -2.12 82.69
CA ALA A 919 -4.45 -2.27 82.05
C ALA A 919 -5.56 -1.51 82.80
N LEU A 920 -5.58 -1.59 84.13
CA LEU A 920 -6.51 -0.82 84.96
C LEU A 920 -6.27 0.69 84.82
N LYS A 921 -5.03 1.16 84.76
CA LYS A 921 -4.72 2.58 84.54
C LYS A 921 -5.19 3.08 83.17
N VAL A 922 -5.10 2.27 82.11
CA VAL A 922 -5.64 2.60 80.78
C VAL A 922 -7.16 2.79 80.83
N LEU A 923 -7.89 1.85 81.43
CA LEU A 923 -9.34 1.98 81.62
C LEU A 923 -9.72 3.16 82.52
N GLN A 924 -8.91 3.44 83.56
CA GLN A 924 -9.13 4.60 84.42
C GLN A 924 -8.95 5.92 83.66
N ASP A 925 -7.95 6.03 82.79
CA ASP A 925 -7.75 7.20 81.93
C ASP A 925 -8.93 7.39 80.98
N MET A 926 -9.37 6.32 80.30
CA MET A 926 -10.56 6.33 79.45
C MET A 926 -11.79 6.85 80.23
N LEU A 927 -12.09 6.27 81.40
CA LEU A 927 -13.25 6.67 82.20
C LEU A 927 -13.13 8.09 82.76
N LYS A 928 -11.91 8.57 83.03
CA LYS A 928 -11.69 9.96 83.43
C LYS A 928 -12.01 10.93 82.28
N ARG A 929 -11.62 10.59 81.05
CA ARG A 929 -11.83 11.46 79.87
C ARG A 929 -13.26 11.38 79.33
N MET A 930 -13.83 10.18 79.29
CA MET A 930 -15.06 9.86 78.54
C MET A 930 -16.19 9.32 79.41
N GLY A 931 -15.98 9.09 80.72
CA GLY A 931 -16.95 8.39 81.57
C GLY A 931 -18.31 9.05 81.74
N HIS A 932 -18.40 10.35 81.43
CA HIS A 932 -19.60 11.16 81.47
C HIS A 932 -20.42 11.13 80.16
N LEU A 933 -19.85 10.59 79.08
CA LEU A 933 -20.50 10.51 77.78
C LEU A 933 -21.41 9.27 77.71
N ASP A 934 -22.56 9.42 77.07
CA ASP A 934 -23.50 8.33 76.80
C ASP A 934 -23.05 7.58 75.55
N HIS A 935 -22.31 6.49 75.74
CA HIS A 935 -21.77 5.67 74.65
C HIS A 935 -21.60 4.20 75.08
N PRO A 936 -21.99 3.22 74.25
CA PRO A 936 -21.89 1.80 74.60
C PRO A 936 -20.48 1.34 75.00
N GLY A 937 -19.44 1.87 74.35
CA GLY A 937 -18.04 1.58 74.67
C GLY A 937 -17.63 2.06 76.07
N VAL A 938 -18.17 3.19 76.53
CA VAL A 938 -17.92 3.73 77.88
C VAL A 938 -18.57 2.84 78.94
N ASP A 939 -19.80 2.37 78.70
CA ASP A 939 -20.48 1.45 79.61
C ASP A 939 -19.79 0.08 79.70
N LYS A 940 -19.29 -0.42 78.57
CA LYS A 940 -18.44 -1.61 78.51
C LYS A 940 -17.17 -1.41 79.35
N ALA A 941 -16.50 -0.26 79.23
CA ALA A 941 -15.31 0.06 80.03
C ALA A 941 -15.60 0.13 81.54
N LYS A 942 -16.72 0.73 81.97
CA LYS A 942 -17.14 0.78 83.39
C LYS A 942 -17.28 -0.63 83.98
N LYS A 943 -17.97 -1.52 83.26
CA LYS A 943 -18.16 -2.93 83.67
C LYS A 943 -16.84 -3.68 83.78
N ILE A 944 -15.98 -3.56 82.76
CA ILE A 944 -14.67 -4.22 82.72
C ILE A 944 -13.77 -3.70 83.85
N PHE A 945 -13.73 -2.39 84.07
CA PHE A 945 -12.90 -1.77 85.10
C PHE A 945 -13.25 -2.27 86.51
N VAL A 946 -14.54 -2.32 86.87
CA VAL A 946 -14.99 -2.83 88.17
C VAL A 946 -14.59 -4.30 88.33
N LYS A 947 -14.84 -5.13 87.31
CA LYS A 947 -14.49 -6.56 87.33
C LYS A 947 -12.99 -6.76 87.53
N TRP A 948 -12.17 -6.14 86.69
CA TRP A 948 -10.71 -6.32 86.74
C TRP A 948 -10.08 -5.72 87.98
N ARG A 949 -10.65 -4.66 88.55
CA ARG A 949 -10.17 -4.08 89.81
C ARG A 949 -10.36 -5.06 90.97
N ASN A 950 -11.52 -5.71 91.05
CA ASN A 950 -11.81 -6.71 92.08
C ASN A 950 -10.90 -7.95 91.92
N GLU A 951 -10.66 -8.40 90.68
CA GLU A 951 -9.73 -9.49 90.38
C GLU A 951 -8.28 -9.14 90.78
N TYR A 952 -7.84 -7.92 90.49
CA TYR A 952 -6.49 -7.48 90.87
C TYR A 952 -6.34 -7.39 92.38
N GLN A 953 -7.31 -6.78 93.08
CA GLN A 953 -7.32 -6.63 94.54
C GLN A 953 -7.37 -7.97 95.30
N SER A 954 -7.91 -9.03 94.70
CA SER A 954 -7.96 -10.37 95.28
C SER A 954 -6.70 -11.20 95.04
N LYS A 955 -5.83 -10.81 94.08
CA LYS A 955 -4.56 -11.49 93.77
C LYS A 955 -3.35 -10.91 94.49
N THR A 956 -3.40 -9.66 94.93
CA THR A 956 -2.35 -9.07 95.77
C THR A 956 -2.56 -9.52 97.22
N PRO A 957 -1.57 -10.20 97.86
CA PRO A 957 -1.60 -10.40 99.30
C PRO A 957 -1.69 -9.02 99.96
N SER A 958 -2.57 -8.88 100.95
CA SER A 958 -2.68 -7.64 101.72
C SER A 958 -1.35 -7.36 102.41
N GLU A 959 -0.55 -6.44 101.88
CA GLU A 959 0.34 -5.63 102.69
C GLU A 959 -0.34 -4.29 102.92
N ALA A 960 -0.55 -4.03 104.21
CA ALA A 960 -1.29 -2.92 104.80
C ALA A 960 -0.59 -1.57 104.58
N GLY A 961 -1.40 -0.49 104.51
CA GLY A 961 -0.97 0.90 104.49
C GLY A 961 -1.98 1.80 103.82
#